data_AF-A0A8S3X7T7-F1
#
_entry.id   AF-A0A8S3X7T7-F1
#
_cell.length_a   1.000
_cell.length_b   1.000
_cell.length_c   1.000
_cell.angle_alpha   90.00
_cell.angle_beta   90.00
_cell.angle_gamma   90.00
#
_symmetry.space_group_name_H-M   'P 1'
#
loop_
_entity.id
_entity.type
_entity.pdbx_description
1 polymer ?
#
loop_
_entity_poly.entity_id
_entity_poly.type
_entity_poly.pdbx_seq_one_letter_code
_entity_poly.pdbx_strand_id
1 'polypeptide(L)'
;MWVEKLLGAFSSVGVMEAAVREMEPLLARKASEATELAARLRDEQRAADHVRNALLADEAAAKTKAEEVKQIAEEAKADLALAMPAMEAAQEALKALNKSDINELKAFQKPPQLVRFVMEPVCILLGAKPDWDSTKKLLADVNFIRNLQDYDKDHIPDATLKKLKTYLTHKDFNPDTVVRVSKVCRSMVLWVQAIDMYAKVFRVVEPKIIKHKEAAAVLKSVMADLRGKQKQVEAIEAQLAAMIEELRVVEAERDRLQADVQLAAARLARAGSLTQALADEQARWAASVQEASVQLQCATGDVLVAAGCVAYFGAFPAHYRSELQHKWVQHCTQLRIPASAHFELVSVAAGAGAARKWQAQGLPRDSTSAQNAALVCRAARYPLAIDPQQQANRWIKNMERENGLQVAKPTDPALLRLLESCVRLGWPLLLEDLGEQLDTALSPVLLKQTFMQAGRLLIHLGDSDIEYDPSFRLYMTTKIANPHYLPEVCIQVTLVNFTVTQSGLEDQLLADVVRLERPELEKQRTELMQRIEADRASLLDIEDRILRLLEASTGNILDDEELIETLNESKETSEIISARLHDTEATERDIAAARERYRGAAARGALLYFAIAQLADLDPMYQFSLAYFSQVFNRVVETTPAQASVEARVASLVHGATLATQRGVARALFARHRLALALLLAAAVALHSATLPQHHWRFLLLPPPPVTALPKKPEVETMTEQMWLCAQYLHSNEPAFAGLADDCLKRIPVTLGSFSADIHVDKSDTRSANVNWDQRLSPFEKLMLLKSLMEEKLVYAITQYVVLSLGPEFVETPSVQLPAL
;
A
#
# COMPACT_ATOMS: atom_id res chain seq x y z
N MET A 1 5.26 6.45 -9.06
CA MET A 1 5.55 5.06 -8.66
C MET A 1 4.30 4.21 -8.43
N TRP A 2 3.54 4.36 -7.34
CA TRP A 2 2.39 3.48 -7.06
C TRP A 2 1.24 3.60 -8.07
N VAL A 3 0.90 4.83 -8.45
CA VAL A 3 -0.05 5.11 -9.53
C VAL A 3 0.39 4.44 -10.84
N GLU A 4 1.70 4.41 -11.14
CA GLU A 4 2.25 3.75 -12.33
C GLU A 4 2.22 2.21 -12.22
N LYS A 5 2.50 1.64 -11.04
CA LYS A 5 2.37 0.19 -10.81
C LYS A 5 0.92 -0.26 -11.00
N LEU A 6 -0.05 0.52 -10.50
CA LEU A 6 -1.47 0.25 -10.70
C LEU A 6 -1.87 0.36 -12.18
N LEU A 7 -1.46 1.43 -12.87
CA LEU A 7 -1.67 1.57 -14.32
C LEU A 7 -1.03 0.41 -15.12
N GLY A 8 0.15 -0.04 -14.72
CA GLY A 8 0.81 -1.22 -15.28
C GLY A 8 -0.01 -2.49 -15.07
N ALA A 9 -0.48 -2.73 -13.84
CA ALA A 9 -1.37 -3.85 -13.54
C ALA A 9 -2.65 -3.78 -14.38
N PHE A 10 -3.32 -2.63 -14.46
CA PHE A 10 -4.54 -2.44 -15.27
C PHE A 10 -4.31 -2.67 -16.76
N SER A 11 -3.18 -2.21 -17.30
CA SER A 11 -2.82 -2.47 -18.71
C SER A 11 -2.61 -3.96 -18.99
N SER A 12 -2.09 -4.71 -18.01
CA SER A 12 -1.90 -6.16 -18.12
C SER A 12 -3.23 -6.92 -18.13
N VAL A 13 -4.28 -6.40 -17.47
CA VAL A 13 -5.63 -7.00 -17.48
C VAL A 13 -6.20 -7.01 -18.89
N GLY A 14 -6.12 -5.90 -19.62
CA GLY A 14 -6.62 -5.82 -21.00
C GLY A 14 -5.92 -6.80 -21.94
N VAL A 15 -4.62 -7.05 -21.73
CA VAL A 15 -3.87 -8.07 -22.49
C VAL A 15 -4.28 -9.49 -22.10
N MET A 16 -4.52 -9.76 -20.81
CA MET A 16 -5.00 -11.06 -20.34
C MET A 16 -6.43 -11.36 -20.81
N GLU A 17 -7.32 -10.37 -20.84
CA GLU A 17 -8.69 -10.52 -21.39
C GLU A 17 -8.66 -10.94 -22.86
N ALA A 18 -7.82 -10.29 -23.66
CA ALA A 18 -7.64 -10.65 -25.06
C ALA A 18 -7.08 -12.07 -25.21
N ALA A 19 -6.07 -12.44 -24.40
CA ALA A 19 -5.45 -13.76 -24.42
C ALA A 19 -6.42 -14.88 -24.02
N VAL A 20 -7.25 -14.69 -22.98
CA VAL A 20 -8.29 -15.66 -22.58
C VAL A 20 -9.29 -15.86 -23.73
N ARG A 21 -9.73 -14.76 -24.35
CA ARG A 21 -10.70 -14.78 -25.45
C ARG A 21 -10.16 -15.51 -26.70
N GLU A 22 -8.85 -15.47 -26.93
CA GLU A 22 -8.20 -16.24 -28.01
C GLU A 22 -7.96 -17.71 -27.64
N MET A 23 -7.64 -18.01 -26.37
CA MET A 23 -7.34 -19.38 -25.92
C MET A 23 -8.59 -20.26 -25.73
N GLU A 24 -9.73 -19.68 -25.33
CA GLU A 24 -11.01 -20.41 -25.17
C GLU A 24 -11.44 -21.24 -26.41
N PRO A 25 -11.51 -20.67 -27.63
CA PRO A 25 -11.88 -21.45 -28.82
C PRO A 25 -10.81 -22.49 -29.20
N LEU A 26 -9.54 -22.21 -28.90
CA LEU A 26 -8.40 -23.12 -29.11
C LEU A 26 -8.49 -24.35 -28.18
N LEU A 27 -8.80 -24.13 -26.91
CA LEU A 27 -9.04 -25.18 -25.93
C LEU A 27 -10.25 -26.04 -26.33
N ALA A 28 -11.34 -25.42 -26.79
CA ALA A 28 -12.52 -26.15 -27.26
C ALA A 28 -12.21 -27.05 -28.48
N ARG A 29 -11.41 -26.56 -29.44
CA ARG A 29 -10.94 -27.37 -30.57
C ARG A 29 -10.07 -28.53 -30.12
N LYS A 30 -9.07 -28.28 -29.26
CA LYS A 30 -8.16 -29.32 -28.76
C LYS A 30 -8.86 -30.36 -27.89
N ALA A 31 -9.85 -29.95 -27.11
CA ALA A 31 -10.71 -30.86 -26.35
C ALA A 31 -11.51 -31.78 -27.29
N SER A 32 -12.08 -31.23 -28.37
CA SER A 32 -12.79 -32.00 -29.40
C SER A 32 -11.85 -32.99 -30.11
N GLU A 33 -10.67 -32.53 -30.54
CA GLU A 33 -9.64 -33.37 -31.17
C GLU A 33 -9.22 -34.53 -30.25
N ALA A 34 -8.97 -34.27 -28.97
CA ALA A 34 -8.64 -35.31 -27.98
C ALA A 34 -9.76 -36.35 -27.84
N THR A 35 -11.03 -35.90 -27.76
CA THR A 35 -12.17 -36.83 -27.68
C THR A 35 -12.35 -37.69 -28.93
N GLU A 36 -12.11 -37.14 -30.12
CA GLU A 36 -12.19 -37.89 -31.37
C GLU A 36 -11.06 -38.92 -31.50
N LEU A 37 -9.81 -38.53 -31.18
CA LEU A 37 -8.65 -39.43 -31.17
C LEU A 37 -8.82 -40.56 -30.15
N ALA A 38 -9.31 -40.26 -28.94
CA ALA A 38 -9.58 -41.28 -27.93
C ALA A 38 -10.69 -42.26 -28.35
N ALA A 39 -11.71 -41.79 -29.07
CA ALA A 39 -12.75 -42.66 -29.63
C ALA A 39 -12.20 -43.60 -30.72
N ARG A 40 -11.42 -43.07 -31.66
CA ARG A 40 -10.76 -43.86 -32.72
C ARG A 40 -9.79 -44.89 -32.15
N LEU A 41 -8.98 -44.48 -31.16
CA LEU A 41 -8.05 -45.38 -30.47
C LEU A 41 -8.78 -46.57 -29.83
N ARG A 42 -9.94 -46.33 -29.17
CA ARG A 42 -10.74 -47.42 -28.59
C ARG A 42 -11.21 -48.42 -29.63
N ASP A 43 -11.64 -47.95 -30.80
CA ASP A 43 -12.13 -48.82 -31.86
C ASP A 43 -10.99 -49.62 -32.52
N GLU A 44 -9.84 -48.99 -32.77
CA GLU A 44 -8.65 -49.66 -33.30
C GLU A 44 -8.03 -50.64 -32.30
N GLN A 45 -8.04 -50.32 -31.01
CA GLN A 45 -7.53 -51.20 -29.96
C GLN A 45 -8.39 -52.47 -29.81
N ARG A 46 -9.71 -52.34 -29.90
CA ARG A 46 -10.62 -53.50 -29.96
C ARG A 46 -10.36 -54.37 -31.18
N ALA A 47 -10.11 -53.77 -32.34
CA ALA A 47 -9.78 -54.50 -33.56
C ALA A 47 -8.43 -55.24 -33.44
N ALA A 48 -7.42 -54.59 -32.86
CA ALA A 48 -6.10 -55.17 -32.62
C ALA A 48 -6.17 -56.35 -31.63
N ASP A 49 -6.90 -56.22 -30.53
CA ASP A 49 -7.09 -57.30 -29.55
C ASP A 49 -7.75 -58.53 -30.18
N HIS A 50 -8.71 -58.33 -31.08
CA HIS A 50 -9.34 -59.44 -31.81
C HIS A 50 -8.35 -60.17 -32.71
N VAL A 51 -7.52 -59.44 -33.48
CA VAL A 51 -6.52 -60.04 -34.37
C VAL A 51 -5.40 -60.72 -33.58
N ARG A 52 -4.99 -60.12 -32.45
CA ARG A 52 -3.98 -60.68 -31.54
C ARG A 52 -4.43 -61.99 -30.89
N ASN A 53 -5.68 -62.06 -30.44
CA ASN A 53 -6.24 -63.30 -29.89
C ASN A 53 -6.35 -64.41 -30.94
N ALA A 54 -6.68 -64.07 -32.19
CA ALA A 54 -6.68 -65.02 -33.29
C ALA A 54 -5.26 -65.55 -33.61
N LEU A 55 -4.24 -64.69 -33.55
CA LEU A 55 -2.85 -65.08 -33.74
C LEU A 55 -2.38 -66.07 -32.66
N LEU A 56 -2.71 -65.83 -31.39
CA LEU A 56 -2.36 -66.75 -30.29
C LEU A 56 -2.94 -68.16 -30.49
N ALA A 57 -4.17 -68.25 -31.00
CA ALA A 57 -4.79 -69.53 -31.34
C ALA A 57 -4.08 -70.24 -32.52
N ASP A 58 -3.71 -69.48 -33.55
CA ASP A 58 -2.97 -70.01 -34.71
C ASP A 58 -1.54 -70.43 -34.36
N GLU A 59 -0.85 -69.71 -33.46
CA GLU A 59 0.47 -70.07 -32.94
C GLU A 59 0.44 -71.39 -32.16
N ALA A 60 -0.57 -71.58 -31.32
CA ALA A 60 -0.76 -72.82 -30.57
C ALA A 60 -1.01 -74.03 -31.51
N ALA A 61 -1.82 -73.84 -32.55
CA ALA A 61 -2.11 -74.87 -33.56
C ALA A 61 -0.91 -75.17 -34.49
N ALA A 62 -0.06 -74.18 -34.77
CA ALA A 62 1.18 -74.38 -35.52
C ALA A 62 2.23 -75.16 -34.70
N LYS A 63 2.29 -74.92 -33.38
CA LYS A 63 3.22 -75.59 -32.46
C LYS A 63 2.90 -77.07 -32.29
N THR A 64 1.62 -77.45 -32.18
CA THR A 64 1.20 -78.87 -32.11
C THR A 64 1.57 -79.63 -33.38
N LYS A 65 1.27 -79.06 -34.56
CA LYS A 65 1.64 -79.65 -35.86
C LYS A 65 3.16 -79.74 -36.06
N ALA A 66 3.94 -78.80 -35.50
CA ALA A 66 5.40 -78.84 -35.56
C ALA A 66 5.99 -80.03 -34.79
N GLU A 67 5.41 -80.34 -33.62
CA GLU A 67 5.85 -81.46 -32.78
C GLU A 67 5.49 -82.82 -33.40
N GLU A 68 4.31 -82.93 -34.02
CA GLU A 68 3.88 -84.13 -34.75
C GLU A 68 4.81 -84.48 -35.92
N VAL A 69 5.21 -83.50 -36.73
CA VAL A 69 6.16 -83.70 -37.84
C VAL A 69 7.53 -84.17 -37.34
N LYS A 70 7.98 -83.62 -36.20
CA LYS A 70 9.27 -83.97 -35.58
C LYS A 70 9.31 -85.41 -35.07
N GLN A 71 8.22 -85.88 -34.44
CA GLN A 71 8.14 -87.27 -33.95
C GLN A 71 8.17 -88.28 -35.11
N ILE A 72 7.43 -88.02 -36.20
CA ILE A 72 7.39 -88.88 -37.39
C ILE A 72 8.78 -88.95 -38.08
N ALA A 73 9.56 -87.87 -38.03
CA ALA A 73 10.91 -87.82 -38.59
C ALA A 73 11.92 -88.69 -37.83
N GLU A 74 11.87 -88.67 -36.50
CA GLU A 74 12.79 -89.42 -35.64
C GLU A 74 12.53 -90.93 -35.71
N GLU A 75 11.26 -91.34 -35.75
CA GLU A 75 10.90 -92.76 -35.89
C GLU A 75 11.35 -93.36 -37.23
N ALA A 76 11.22 -92.61 -38.34
CA ALA A 76 11.65 -93.09 -39.66
C ALA A 76 13.18 -93.24 -39.77
N LYS A 77 13.95 -92.39 -39.08
CA LYS A 77 15.41 -92.47 -39.05
C LYS A 77 15.92 -93.62 -38.19
N ALA A 78 15.29 -93.88 -37.04
CA ALA A 78 15.67 -94.96 -36.14
C ALA A 78 15.53 -96.34 -36.79
N ASP A 79 14.45 -96.56 -37.54
CA ASP A 79 14.20 -97.85 -38.21
C ASP A 79 15.16 -98.10 -39.39
N LEU A 80 15.54 -97.05 -40.13
CA LEU A 80 16.48 -97.16 -41.26
C LEU A 80 17.91 -97.50 -40.79
N ALA A 81 18.30 -97.03 -39.60
CA ALA A 81 19.64 -97.25 -39.04
C ALA A 81 19.95 -98.73 -38.73
N LEU A 82 18.93 -99.59 -38.61
CA LEU A 82 19.11 -101.02 -38.33
C LEU A 82 19.74 -101.82 -39.48
N ALA A 83 19.53 -101.40 -40.74
CA ALA A 83 20.02 -102.14 -41.92
C ALA A 83 21.27 -101.52 -42.58
N MET A 84 21.55 -100.25 -42.31
CA MET A 84 22.67 -99.50 -42.89
C MET A 84 24.06 -100.13 -42.62
N PRO A 85 24.39 -100.61 -41.39
CA PRO A 85 25.74 -101.10 -41.10
C PRO A 85 26.13 -102.35 -41.91
N ALA A 86 25.16 -103.24 -42.15
CA ALA A 86 25.40 -104.45 -42.93
C ALA A 86 25.51 -104.18 -44.43
N MET A 87 24.77 -103.17 -44.92
CA MET A 87 24.85 -102.72 -46.32
C MET A 87 26.19 -102.03 -46.61
N GLU A 88 26.65 -101.17 -45.71
CA GLU A 88 27.96 -100.52 -45.81
C GLU A 88 29.09 -101.56 -45.79
N ALA A 89 29.04 -102.53 -44.86
CA ALA A 89 30.02 -103.62 -44.80
C ALA A 89 30.08 -104.48 -46.08
N ALA A 90 28.93 -104.72 -46.71
CA ALA A 90 28.86 -105.43 -47.99
C ALA A 90 29.42 -104.61 -49.17
N GLN A 91 29.15 -103.31 -49.23
CA GLN A 91 29.71 -102.42 -50.26
C GLN A 91 31.23 -102.26 -50.11
N GLU A 92 31.73 -102.18 -48.87
CA GLU A 92 33.17 -102.18 -48.57
C GLU A 92 33.84 -103.47 -49.10
N ALA A 93 33.24 -104.63 -48.82
CA ALA A 93 33.73 -105.92 -49.28
C ALA A 93 33.75 -106.04 -50.82
N LEU A 94 32.78 -105.44 -51.52
CA LEU A 94 32.77 -105.36 -52.99
C LEU A 94 33.83 -104.41 -53.56
N LYS A 95 34.09 -103.27 -52.91
CA LYS A 95 35.15 -102.32 -53.33
C LYS A 95 36.55 -102.92 -53.23
N ALA A 96 36.75 -103.89 -52.33
CA ALA A 96 38.03 -104.57 -52.13
C ALA A 96 38.37 -105.63 -53.20
N LEU A 97 37.47 -105.88 -54.17
CA LEU A 97 37.68 -106.84 -55.26
C LEU A 97 38.30 -106.16 -56.49
N ASN A 98 39.34 -106.77 -57.04
CA ASN A 98 40.02 -106.27 -58.25
C ASN A 98 39.75 -107.15 -59.48
N LYS A 99 40.02 -106.60 -60.67
CA LYS A 99 39.82 -107.30 -61.96
C LYS A 99 40.58 -108.64 -62.06
N SER A 100 41.70 -108.77 -61.35
CA SER A 100 42.45 -110.02 -61.22
C SER A 100 41.63 -111.14 -60.57
N ASP A 101 40.88 -110.80 -59.53
CA ASP A 101 40.19 -111.76 -58.66
C ASP A 101 38.97 -112.33 -59.39
N ILE A 102 38.31 -111.51 -60.23
CA ILE A 102 37.22 -111.96 -61.11
C ILE A 102 37.74 -112.87 -62.23
N ASN A 103 38.93 -112.58 -62.77
CA ASN A 103 39.54 -113.42 -63.79
C ASN A 103 39.89 -114.82 -63.24
N GLU A 104 40.24 -114.93 -61.95
CA GLU A 104 40.48 -116.21 -61.27
C GLU A 104 39.24 -117.12 -61.30
N LEU A 105 38.05 -116.56 -61.01
CA LEU A 105 36.79 -117.30 -61.11
C LEU A 105 36.41 -117.66 -62.56
N LYS A 106 36.74 -116.79 -63.52
CA LYS A 106 36.45 -117.00 -64.94
C LYS A 106 37.31 -118.11 -65.58
N ALA A 107 38.53 -118.30 -65.08
CA ALA A 107 39.49 -119.27 -65.61
C ALA A 107 39.06 -120.75 -65.40
N PHE A 108 38.09 -121.03 -64.54
CA PHE A 108 37.61 -122.39 -64.32
C PHE A 108 36.88 -122.96 -65.55
N GLN A 109 37.49 -123.96 -66.19
CA GLN A 109 36.84 -124.77 -67.23
C GLN A 109 35.67 -125.60 -66.64
N LYS A 110 35.88 -126.24 -65.47
CA LYS A 110 34.85 -126.84 -64.60
C LYS A 110 34.99 -126.25 -63.19
N PRO A 111 34.02 -125.48 -62.67
CA PRO A 111 34.15 -124.83 -61.37
C PRO A 111 33.94 -125.83 -60.22
N PRO A 112 34.56 -125.58 -59.04
CA PRO A 112 34.20 -126.28 -57.80
C PRO A 112 32.71 -126.11 -57.48
N GLN A 113 32.06 -127.14 -56.93
CA GLN A 113 30.61 -127.12 -56.62
C GLN A 113 30.20 -125.92 -55.77
N LEU A 114 31.02 -125.55 -54.77
CA LEU A 114 30.75 -124.43 -53.87
C LEU A 114 30.75 -123.07 -54.60
N VAL A 115 31.64 -122.87 -55.57
CA VAL A 115 31.73 -121.62 -56.36
C VAL A 115 30.48 -121.45 -57.23
N ARG A 116 30.02 -122.54 -57.86
CA ARG A 116 28.79 -122.53 -58.64
C ARG A 116 27.58 -122.20 -57.76
N PHE A 117 27.46 -122.85 -56.60
CA PHE A 117 26.37 -122.64 -55.65
C PHE A 117 26.31 -121.20 -55.13
N VAL A 118 27.47 -120.53 -54.94
CA VAL A 118 27.52 -119.15 -54.47
C VAL A 118 27.14 -118.13 -55.56
N MET A 119 27.46 -118.43 -56.82
CA MET A 119 27.17 -117.53 -57.94
C MET A 119 25.71 -117.58 -58.40
N GLU A 120 25.00 -118.70 -58.18
CA GLU A 120 23.59 -118.85 -58.56
C GLU A 120 22.68 -117.76 -57.95
N PRO A 121 22.78 -117.41 -56.64
CA PRO A 121 22.09 -116.26 -56.04
C PRO A 121 22.43 -114.91 -56.65
N VAL A 122 23.69 -114.68 -57.01
CA VAL A 122 24.13 -113.44 -57.66
C VAL A 122 23.53 -113.33 -59.06
N CYS A 123 23.46 -114.45 -59.80
CA CYS A 123 22.78 -114.51 -61.08
C CYS A 123 21.27 -114.23 -60.95
N ILE A 124 20.62 -114.74 -59.90
CA ILE A 124 19.19 -114.49 -59.64
C ILE A 124 18.93 -113.00 -59.37
N LEU A 125 19.78 -112.33 -58.58
CA LEU A 125 19.65 -110.90 -58.30
C LEU A 125 19.88 -110.03 -59.54
N LEU A 126 20.81 -110.43 -60.42
CA LEU A 126 21.10 -109.75 -61.68
C LEU A 126 20.23 -110.20 -62.86
N GLY A 127 19.20 -111.03 -62.63
CA GLY A 127 18.22 -111.45 -63.65
C GLY A 127 18.74 -112.47 -64.68
N ALA A 128 19.88 -113.12 -64.43
CA ALA A 128 20.44 -114.15 -65.29
C ALA A 128 20.00 -115.57 -64.89
N LYS A 129 20.12 -116.52 -65.83
CA LYS A 129 19.82 -117.93 -65.56
C LYS A 129 20.90 -118.54 -64.64
N PRO A 130 20.52 -119.40 -63.66
CA PRO A 130 21.44 -120.01 -62.70
C PRO A 130 22.18 -121.21 -63.33
N ASP A 131 22.90 -120.95 -64.41
CA ASP A 131 23.77 -121.90 -65.08
C ASP A 131 25.16 -121.29 -65.27
N TRP A 132 26.19 -122.15 -65.37
CA TRP A 132 27.57 -121.67 -65.38
C TRP A 132 27.93 -120.90 -66.65
N ASP A 133 27.28 -121.17 -67.79
CA ASP A 133 27.53 -120.43 -69.03
C ASP A 133 26.99 -119.00 -68.92
N SER A 134 25.82 -118.81 -68.33
CA SER A 134 25.28 -117.49 -67.98
C SER A 134 26.12 -116.78 -66.91
N THR A 135 26.61 -117.51 -65.90
CA THR A 135 27.50 -116.97 -64.86
C THR A 135 28.82 -116.46 -65.44
N LYS A 136 29.41 -117.19 -66.39
CA LYS A 136 30.64 -116.77 -67.10
C LYS A 136 30.43 -115.50 -67.92
N LYS A 137 29.27 -115.32 -68.53
CA LYS A 137 28.92 -114.08 -69.26
C LYS A 137 28.83 -112.88 -68.31
N LEU A 138 28.23 -113.07 -67.13
CA LEU A 138 28.18 -112.03 -66.09
C LEU A 138 29.57 -111.68 -65.56
N LEU A 139 30.41 -112.68 -65.26
CA LEU A 139 31.80 -112.46 -64.82
C LEU A 139 32.71 -111.89 -65.92
N ALA A 140 32.30 -111.96 -67.20
CA ALA A 140 33.03 -111.35 -68.31
C ALA A 140 32.67 -109.88 -68.54
N ASP A 141 31.59 -109.38 -67.92
CA ASP A 141 31.20 -107.97 -68.00
C ASP A 141 32.20 -107.09 -67.24
N VAL A 142 32.72 -106.07 -67.92
CA VAL A 142 33.67 -105.10 -67.35
C VAL A 142 33.03 -104.30 -66.21
N ASN A 143 31.71 -104.15 -66.22
CA ASN A 143 30.94 -103.40 -65.21
C ASN A 143 30.37 -104.28 -64.09
N PHE A 144 30.72 -105.57 -64.02
CA PHE A 144 30.10 -106.50 -63.06
C PHE A 144 30.14 -106.02 -61.59
N ILE A 145 31.29 -105.55 -61.09
CA ILE A 145 31.41 -105.03 -59.70
C ILE A 145 30.54 -103.78 -59.50
N ARG A 146 30.53 -102.87 -60.48
CA ARG A 146 29.74 -101.64 -60.41
C ARG A 146 28.24 -101.94 -60.43
N ASN A 147 27.80 -102.92 -61.22
CA ASN A 147 26.41 -103.36 -61.24
C ASN A 147 25.94 -103.96 -59.91
N LEU A 148 26.86 -104.48 -59.08
CA LEU A 148 26.55 -104.94 -57.72
C LEU A 148 26.51 -103.77 -56.72
N GLN A 149 27.36 -102.75 -56.89
CA GLN A 149 27.40 -101.57 -56.03
C GLN A 149 26.23 -100.63 -56.24
N ASP A 150 25.87 -100.40 -57.50
CA ASP A 150 24.78 -99.52 -57.95
C ASP A 150 23.42 -100.26 -58.01
N TYR A 151 23.35 -101.48 -57.44
CA TYR A 151 22.12 -102.28 -57.48
C TYR A 151 21.00 -101.55 -56.73
N ASP A 152 19.83 -101.49 -57.37
CA ASP A 152 18.62 -100.92 -56.76
C ASP A 152 18.15 -101.82 -55.62
N LYS A 153 18.63 -101.49 -54.42
CA LYS A 153 18.33 -102.14 -53.15
C LYS A 153 16.96 -101.75 -52.60
N ASP A 154 16.36 -100.66 -53.11
CA ASP A 154 15.10 -100.11 -52.63
C ASP A 154 13.90 -100.83 -53.31
N HIS A 155 14.05 -101.30 -54.56
CA HIS A 155 12.95 -101.89 -55.35
C HIS A 155 13.21 -103.33 -55.83
N ILE A 156 13.38 -104.27 -54.89
CA ILE A 156 13.58 -105.70 -55.22
C ILE A 156 12.24 -106.44 -55.30
N PRO A 157 11.93 -107.14 -56.41
CA PRO A 157 10.69 -107.92 -56.52
C PRO A 157 10.61 -109.08 -55.51
N ASP A 158 9.44 -109.26 -54.89
CA ASP A 158 9.19 -110.32 -53.89
C ASP A 158 9.46 -111.74 -54.44
N ALA A 159 9.24 -111.92 -55.74
CA ALA A 159 9.53 -113.18 -56.43
C ALA A 159 11.04 -113.52 -56.43
N THR A 160 11.92 -112.52 -56.43
CA THR A 160 13.38 -112.67 -56.42
C THR A 160 13.88 -112.99 -55.00
N LEU A 161 13.37 -112.32 -53.97
CA LEU A 161 13.69 -112.60 -52.56
C LEU A 161 13.27 -114.01 -52.14
N LYS A 162 12.11 -114.48 -52.62
CA LYS A 162 11.62 -115.84 -52.33
C LYS A 162 12.54 -116.93 -52.92
N LYS A 163 13.14 -116.68 -54.08
CA LYS A 163 14.13 -117.58 -54.71
C LYS A 163 15.47 -117.56 -53.98
N LEU A 164 15.89 -116.41 -53.47
CA LEU A 164 17.13 -116.24 -52.69
C LEU A 164 17.09 -116.92 -51.32
N LYS A 165 15.91 -116.95 -50.69
CA LYS A 165 15.69 -117.57 -49.37
C LYS A 165 16.18 -119.03 -49.31
N THR A 166 16.00 -119.79 -50.40
CA THR A 166 16.45 -121.19 -50.51
C THR A 166 17.97 -121.37 -50.40
N TYR A 167 18.75 -120.37 -50.81
CA TYR A 167 20.21 -120.39 -50.74
C TYR A 167 20.71 -119.82 -49.41
N LEU A 168 20.08 -118.74 -48.92
CA LEU A 168 20.43 -118.08 -47.67
C LEU A 168 20.25 -118.97 -46.43
N THR A 169 19.39 -119.99 -46.49
CA THR A 169 19.19 -120.96 -45.39
C THR A 169 20.07 -122.21 -45.49
N HIS A 170 20.85 -122.36 -46.56
CA HIS A 170 21.69 -123.54 -46.78
C HIS A 170 22.99 -123.45 -45.98
N LYS A 171 23.41 -124.58 -45.35
CA LYS A 171 24.59 -124.61 -44.46
C LYS A 171 25.90 -124.20 -45.15
N ASP A 172 26.00 -124.43 -46.45
CA ASP A 172 27.19 -124.12 -47.25
C ASP A 172 27.24 -122.67 -47.76
N PHE A 173 26.17 -121.87 -47.60
CA PHE A 173 26.10 -120.47 -48.04
C PHE A 173 26.46 -119.52 -46.88
N ASN A 174 27.68 -119.67 -46.36
CA ASN A 174 28.23 -118.86 -45.26
C ASN A 174 29.55 -118.21 -45.70
N PRO A 175 29.78 -116.91 -45.41
CA PRO A 175 31.05 -116.24 -45.72
C PRO A 175 32.29 -117.01 -45.26
N ASP A 176 32.29 -117.60 -44.05
CA ASP A 176 33.48 -118.21 -43.46
C ASP A 176 33.85 -119.56 -44.09
N THR A 177 32.87 -120.34 -44.55
CA THR A 177 33.12 -121.61 -45.26
C THR A 177 33.58 -121.37 -46.69
N VAL A 178 33.04 -120.33 -47.34
CA VAL A 178 33.30 -120.00 -48.75
C VAL A 178 34.65 -119.32 -48.97
N VAL A 179 35.19 -118.59 -47.98
CA VAL A 179 36.54 -117.99 -48.03
C VAL A 179 37.63 -118.99 -48.37
N ARG A 180 37.52 -120.23 -47.84
CA ARG A 180 38.54 -121.27 -48.04
C ARG A 180 38.66 -121.70 -49.51
N VAL A 181 37.65 -121.41 -50.33
CA VAL A 181 37.60 -121.76 -51.76
C VAL A 181 37.82 -120.52 -52.64
N SER A 182 37.25 -119.37 -52.29
CA SER A 182 37.52 -118.10 -53.00
C SER A 182 37.15 -116.88 -52.16
N LYS A 183 38.06 -115.90 -52.11
CA LYS A 183 37.83 -114.58 -51.49
C LYS A 183 36.71 -113.80 -52.19
N VAL A 184 36.57 -113.98 -53.50
CA VAL A 184 35.51 -113.32 -54.30
C VAL A 184 34.15 -113.87 -53.91
N CYS A 185 34.02 -115.19 -53.78
CA CYS A 185 32.76 -115.82 -53.38
C CYS A 185 32.31 -115.40 -51.98
N ARG A 186 33.22 -115.15 -51.01
CA ARG A 186 32.86 -114.58 -49.70
C ARG A 186 32.15 -113.23 -49.84
N SER A 187 32.73 -112.34 -50.64
CA SER A 187 32.23 -110.98 -50.83
C SER A 187 30.87 -110.99 -51.53
N MET A 188 30.65 -111.94 -52.44
CA MET A 188 29.35 -112.19 -53.06
C MET A 188 28.31 -112.67 -52.03
N VAL A 189 28.65 -113.59 -51.12
CA VAL A 189 27.72 -114.05 -50.06
C VAL A 189 27.32 -112.90 -49.13
N LEU A 190 28.28 -112.09 -48.66
CA LEU A 190 28.02 -110.94 -47.79
C LEU A 190 27.10 -109.92 -48.46
N TRP A 191 27.30 -109.67 -49.76
CA TRP A 191 26.45 -108.77 -50.54
C TRP A 191 25.02 -109.29 -50.70
N VAL A 192 24.83 -110.57 -51.03
CA VAL A 192 23.50 -111.17 -51.15
C VAL A 192 22.75 -111.13 -49.80
N GLN A 193 23.45 -111.37 -48.68
CA GLN A 193 22.87 -111.30 -47.33
C GLN A 193 22.45 -109.88 -46.93
N ALA A 194 23.30 -108.88 -47.22
CA ALA A 194 23.01 -107.49 -46.90
C ALA A 194 21.82 -106.94 -47.71
N ILE A 195 21.71 -107.34 -48.98
CA ILE A 195 20.59 -106.97 -49.85
C ILE A 195 19.24 -107.50 -49.33
N ASP A 196 19.19 -108.76 -48.88
CA ASP A 196 17.97 -109.33 -48.30
C ASP A 196 17.57 -108.63 -46.99
N MET A 197 18.54 -108.25 -46.16
CA MET A 197 18.27 -107.56 -44.89
C MET A 197 17.81 -106.12 -45.10
N TYR A 198 18.44 -105.38 -46.02
CA TYR A 198 18.03 -104.01 -46.36
C TYR A 198 16.63 -103.97 -46.98
N ALA A 199 16.31 -104.86 -47.91
CA ALA A 199 15.00 -104.92 -48.55
C ALA A 199 13.84 -105.19 -47.55
N LYS A 200 14.09 -105.99 -46.50
CA LYS A 200 13.11 -106.23 -45.43
C LYS A 200 12.85 -105.00 -44.57
N VAL A 201 13.89 -104.23 -44.26
CA VAL A 201 13.79 -103.03 -43.41
C VAL A 201 13.19 -101.87 -44.19
N PHE A 202 13.58 -101.68 -45.46
CA PHE A 202 13.07 -100.61 -46.31
C PHE A 202 11.53 -100.66 -46.47
N ARG A 203 10.94 -101.86 -46.57
CA ARG A 203 9.48 -102.05 -46.62
C ARG A 203 8.71 -101.53 -45.40
N VAL A 204 9.37 -101.43 -44.24
CA VAL A 204 8.76 -100.89 -43.01
C VAL A 204 8.92 -99.37 -42.94
N VAL A 205 10.00 -98.82 -43.51
CA VAL A 205 10.33 -97.38 -43.44
C VAL A 205 9.67 -96.57 -44.56
N GLU A 206 9.43 -97.15 -45.74
CA GLU A 206 8.85 -96.49 -46.91
C GLU A 206 7.51 -95.75 -46.62
N PRO A 207 6.51 -96.35 -45.91
CA PRO A 207 5.29 -95.64 -45.56
C PRO A 207 5.50 -94.46 -44.60
N LYS A 208 6.53 -94.50 -43.74
CA LYS A 208 6.83 -93.43 -42.77
C LYS A 208 7.49 -92.22 -43.44
N ILE A 209 8.33 -92.45 -44.44
CA ILE A 209 8.99 -91.38 -45.23
C ILE A 209 7.95 -90.58 -46.03
N ILE A 210 6.93 -91.25 -46.59
CA ILE A 210 5.85 -90.59 -47.33
C ILE A 210 5.00 -89.72 -46.38
N LYS A 211 4.59 -90.27 -45.23
CA LYS A 211 3.83 -89.52 -44.20
C LYS A 211 4.59 -88.29 -43.68
N HIS A 212 5.90 -88.38 -43.49
CA HIS A 212 6.72 -87.24 -43.08
C HIS A 212 6.72 -86.11 -44.12
N LYS A 213 6.86 -86.45 -45.41
CA LYS A 213 6.85 -85.45 -46.50
C LYS A 213 5.51 -84.70 -46.59
N GLU A 214 4.40 -85.41 -46.44
CA GLU A 214 3.06 -84.81 -46.45
C GLU A 214 2.85 -83.88 -45.24
N ALA A 215 3.19 -84.34 -44.04
CA ALA A 215 3.04 -83.55 -42.82
C ALA A 215 3.97 -82.31 -42.80
N ALA A 216 5.19 -82.42 -43.32
CA ALA A 216 6.13 -81.29 -43.45
C ALA A 216 5.66 -80.23 -44.45
N ALA A 217 4.98 -80.62 -45.53
CA ALA A 217 4.40 -79.67 -46.49
C ALA A 217 3.25 -78.86 -45.88
N VAL A 218 2.38 -79.50 -45.10
CA VAL A 218 1.29 -78.83 -44.36
C VAL A 218 1.85 -77.85 -43.33
N LEU A 219 2.87 -78.25 -42.57
CA LEU A 219 3.52 -77.37 -41.59
C LEU A 219 4.14 -76.12 -42.23
N LYS A 220 4.76 -76.26 -43.40
CA LYS A 220 5.35 -75.14 -44.16
C LYS A 220 4.30 -74.11 -44.59
N SER A 221 3.11 -74.56 -45.00
CA SER A 221 2.00 -73.66 -45.35
C SER A 221 1.50 -72.90 -44.11
N VAL A 222 1.23 -73.61 -43.02
CA VAL A 222 0.72 -73.02 -41.77
C VAL A 222 1.70 -71.99 -41.18
N MET A 223 3.01 -72.27 -41.22
CA MET A 223 4.03 -71.32 -40.77
C MET A 223 4.15 -70.07 -41.66
N ALA A 224 3.85 -70.19 -42.96
CA ALA A 224 3.85 -69.04 -43.88
C ALA A 224 2.67 -68.10 -43.60
N ASP A 225 1.48 -68.66 -43.39
CA ASP A 225 0.27 -67.90 -43.03
C ASP A 225 0.42 -67.21 -41.66
N LEU A 226 1.01 -67.92 -40.69
CA LEU A 226 1.29 -67.38 -39.36
C LEU A 226 2.24 -66.18 -39.41
N ARG A 227 3.32 -66.26 -40.20
CA ARG A 227 4.24 -65.12 -40.42
C ARG A 227 3.56 -63.93 -41.08
N GLY A 228 2.60 -64.17 -41.98
CA GLY A 228 1.79 -63.11 -42.58
C GLY A 228 0.94 -62.38 -41.55
N LYS A 229 0.25 -63.13 -40.69
CA LYS A 229 -0.57 -62.57 -39.59
C LYS A 229 0.28 -61.88 -38.51
N GLN A 230 1.46 -62.41 -38.17
CA GLN A 230 2.41 -61.77 -37.24
C GLN A 230 2.82 -60.38 -37.73
N LYS A 231 3.17 -60.22 -39.02
CA LYS A 231 3.50 -58.91 -39.59
C LYS A 231 2.33 -57.92 -39.59
N GLN A 232 1.10 -58.41 -39.75
CA GLN A 232 -0.09 -57.57 -39.67
C GLN A 232 -0.32 -57.06 -38.24
N VAL A 233 -0.12 -57.92 -37.23
CA VAL A 233 -0.20 -57.51 -35.81
C VAL A 233 0.89 -56.49 -35.48
N GLU A 234 2.14 -56.71 -35.91
CA GLU A 234 3.24 -55.75 -35.70
C GLU A 234 2.93 -54.37 -36.32
N ALA A 235 2.33 -54.34 -37.51
CA ALA A 235 1.96 -53.08 -38.17
C ALA A 235 0.82 -52.35 -37.43
N ILE A 236 -0.19 -53.08 -36.95
CA ILE A 236 -1.31 -52.53 -36.19
C ILE A 236 -0.84 -52.04 -34.80
N GLU A 237 0.03 -52.78 -34.12
CA GLU A 237 0.61 -52.37 -32.83
C GLU A 237 1.49 -51.12 -32.98
N ALA A 238 2.23 -50.97 -34.09
CA ALA A 238 2.98 -49.75 -34.38
C ALA A 238 2.08 -48.54 -34.64
N GLN A 239 0.95 -48.73 -35.33
CA GLN A 239 -0.07 -47.68 -35.54
C GLN A 239 -0.74 -47.27 -34.23
N LEU A 240 -1.10 -48.23 -33.38
CA LEU A 240 -1.62 -47.97 -32.03
C LEU A 240 -0.63 -47.22 -31.16
N ALA A 241 0.65 -47.60 -31.18
CA ALA A 241 1.69 -46.89 -30.43
C ALA A 241 1.84 -45.43 -30.89
N ALA A 242 1.76 -45.17 -32.19
CA ALA A 242 1.80 -43.81 -32.74
C ALA A 242 0.57 -42.99 -32.31
N MET A 243 -0.64 -43.56 -32.38
CA MET A 243 -1.86 -42.87 -31.94
C MET A 243 -1.89 -42.61 -30.43
N ILE A 244 -1.35 -43.51 -29.60
CA ILE A 244 -1.22 -43.30 -28.15
C ILE A 244 -0.30 -42.11 -27.86
N GLU A 245 0.83 -41.99 -28.57
CA GLU A 245 1.74 -40.86 -28.37
C GLU A 245 1.14 -39.54 -28.87
N GLU A 246 0.42 -39.57 -30.01
CA GLU A 246 -0.30 -38.39 -30.51
C GLU A 246 -1.38 -37.92 -29.53
N LEU A 247 -2.17 -38.84 -28.96
CA LEU A 247 -3.15 -38.53 -27.92
C LEU A 247 -2.47 -37.93 -26.68
N ARG A 248 -1.34 -38.47 -26.24
CA ARG A 248 -0.58 -37.97 -25.08
C ARG A 248 -0.12 -36.52 -25.29
N VAL A 249 0.35 -36.19 -26.50
CA VAL A 249 0.77 -34.82 -26.84
C VAL A 249 -0.42 -33.87 -26.83
N VAL A 250 -1.53 -34.25 -27.46
CA VAL A 250 -2.74 -33.41 -27.52
C VAL A 250 -3.36 -33.21 -26.13
N GLU A 251 -3.39 -34.25 -25.29
CA GLU A 251 -3.88 -34.15 -23.91
C GLU A 251 -2.97 -33.26 -23.04
N ALA A 252 -1.64 -33.36 -23.18
CA ALA A 252 -0.71 -32.50 -22.47
C ALA A 252 -0.84 -31.02 -22.89
N GLU A 253 -1.04 -30.75 -24.19
CA GLU A 253 -1.32 -29.40 -24.68
C GLU A 253 -2.67 -28.87 -24.19
N ARG A 254 -3.72 -29.70 -24.18
CA ARG A 254 -5.03 -29.36 -23.61
C ARG A 254 -4.90 -28.99 -22.14
N ASP A 255 -4.22 -29.82 -21.35
CA ASP A 255 -4.07 -29.60 -19.90
C ASP A 255 -3.31 -28.34 -19.60
N ARG A 256 -2.26 -28.06 -20.37
CA ARG A 256 -1.52 -26.80 -20.29
C ARG A 256 -2.41 -25.60 -20.63
N LEU A 257 -3.12 -25.64 -21.76
CA LEU A 257 -4.04 -24.57 -22.17
C LEU A 257 -5.17 -24.38 -21.15
N GLN A 258 -5.69 -25.45 -20.57
CA GLN A 258 -6.72 -25.40 -19.54
C GLN A 258 -6.20 -24.76 -18.25
N ALA A 259 -4.99 -25.12 -17.82
CA ALA A 259 -4.34 -24.49 -16.67
C ALA A 259 -4.06 -23.00 -16.93
N ASP A 260 -3.59 -22.63 -18.12
CA ASP A 260 -3.31 -21.24 -18.51
C ASP A 260 -4.60 -20.40 -18.53
N VAL A 261 -5.71 -20.94 -19.07
CA VAL A 261 -7.03 -20.28 -19.07
C VAL A 261 -7.57 -20.12 -17.64
N GLN A 262 -7.48 -21.15 -16.80
CA GLN A 262 -7.94 -21.07 -15.40
C GLN A 262 -7.13 -20.04 -14.60
N LEU A 263 -5.80 -20.04 -14.76
CA LEU A 263 -4.93 -19.07 -14.12
C LEU A 263 -5.23 -17.64 -14.59
N ALA A 264 -5.42 -17.45 -15.90
CA ALA A 264 -5.75 -16.15 -16.46
C ALA A 264 -7.14 -15.66 -16.01
N ALA A 265 -8.16 -16.53 -15.95
CA ALA A 265 -9.48 -16.20 -15.42
C ALA A 265 -9.44 -15.84 -13.93
N ALA A 266 -8.69 -16.58 -13.11
CA ALA A 266 -8.49 -16.27 -11.69
C ALA A 266 -7.74 -14.93 -11.50
N ARG A 267 -6.74 -14.65 -12.34
CA ARG A 267 -6.05 -13.35 -12.36
C ARG A 267 -6.99 -12.22 -12.79
N LEU A 268 -7.90 -12.47 -13.74
CA LEU A 268 -8.87 -11.49 -14.20
C LEU A 268 -9.88 -11.12 -13.11
N ALA A 269 -10.41 -12.12 -12.41
CA ALA A 269 -11.32 -11.91 -11.29
C ALA A 269 -10.64 -11.11 -10.17
N ARG A 270 -9.41 -11.49 -9.81
CA ARG A 270 -8.57 -10.78 -8.85
C ARG A 270 -8.26 -9.35 -9.30
N ALA A 271 -7.97 -9.15 -10.57
CA ALA A 271 -7.73 -7.82 -11.13
C ALA A 271 -8.99 -6.94 -11.11
N GLY A 272 -10.15 -7.50 -11.41
CA GLY A 272 -11.44 -6.80 -11.30
C GLY A 272 -11.71 -6.34 -9.87
N SER A 273 -11.52 -7.23 -8.89
CA SER A 273 -11.63 -6.88 -7.47
C SER A 273 -10.60 -5.82 -7.05
N LEU A 274 -9.33 -5.97 -7.43
CA LEU A 274 -8.28 -5.00 -7.13
C LEU A 274 -8.56 -3.63 -7.75
N THR A 275 -9.10 -3.60 -8.98
CA THR A 275 -9.48 -2.35 -9.67
C THR A 275 -10.60 -1.65 -8.92
N GLN A 276 -11.63 -2.39 -8.50
CA GLN A 276 -12.72 -1.82 -7.72
C GLN A 276 -12.28 -1.38 -6.31
N ALA A 277 -11.32 -2.11 -5.72
CA ALA A 277 -10.79 -1.79 -4.40
C ALA A 277 -9.97 -0.50 -4.39
N LEU A 278 -9.12 -0.33 -5.41
CA LEU A 278 -8.13 0.74 -5.47
C LEU A 278 -8.49 1.89 -6.43
N ALA A 279 -9.64 1.86 -7.12
CA ALA A 279 -10.04 2.95 -8.02
C ALA A 279 -10.17 4.30 -7.29
N ASP A 280 -10.82 4.30 -6.12
CA ASP A 280 -11.00 5.52 -5.32
C ASP A 280 -9.67 6.02 -4.74
N GLU A 281 -8.82 5.09 -4.29
CA GLU A 281 -7.46 5.39 -3.83
C GLU A 281 -6.57 5.93 -4.95
N GLN A 282 -6.64 5.35 -6.14
CA GLN A 282 -5.90 5.84 -7.29
C GLN A 282 -6.30 7.28 -7.64
N ALA A 283 -7.60 7.58 -7.66
CA ALA A 283 -8.09 8.93 -7.91
C ALA A 283 -7.63 9.90 -6.82
N ARG A 284 -7.69 9.48 -5.54
CA ARG A 284 -7.22 10.27 -4.39
C ARG A 284 -5.72 10.53 -4.42
N TRP A 285 -4.91 9.51 -4.70
CA TRP A 285 -3.46 9.65 -4.84
C TRP A 285 -3.09 10.49 -6.05
N ALA A 286 -3.81 10.36 -7.17
CA ALA A 286 -3.59 11.22 -8.33
C ALA A 286 -3.89 12.69 -8.01
N ALA A 287 -5.00 12.97 -7.31
CA ALA A 287 -5.32 14.31 -6.85
C ALA A 287 -4.28 14.84 -5.84
N SER A 288 -3.87 14.01 -4.87
CA SER A 288 -2.87 14.36 -3.87
C SER A 288 -1.49 14.64 -4.50
N VAL A 289 -1.11 13.87 -5.52
CA VAL A 289 0.11 14.10 -6.30
C VAL A 289 0.02 15.41 -7.09
N GLN A 290 -1.14 15.73 -7.67
CA GLN A 290 -1.35 17.02 -8.34
C GLN A 290 -1.24 18.19 -7.35
N GLU A 291 -1.91 18.10 -6.20
CA GLU A 291 -1.83 19.12 -5.15
C GLU A 291 -0.40 19.28 -4.62
N ALA A 292 0.26 18.18 -4.28
CA ALA A 292 1.65 18.18 -3.84
C ALA A 292 2.59 18.72 -4.91
N SER A 293 2.32 18.48 -6.20
CA SER A 293 3.11 19.05 -7.31
C SER A 293 2.95 20.56 -7.39
N VAL A 294 1.73 21.08 -7.21
CA VAL A 294 1.48 22.52 -7.14
C VAL A 294 2.16 23.13 -5.92
N GLN A 295 2.03 22.51 -4.74
CA GLN A 295 2.71 22.94 -3.52
C GLN A 295 4.24 22.92 -3.68
N LEU A 296 4.80 21.91 -4.34
CA LEU A 296 6.24 21.80 -4.61
C LEU A 296 6.73 22.91 -5.54
N GLN A 297 5.94 23.29 -6.54
CA GLN A 297 6.26 24.45 -7.40
C GLN A 297 6.28 25.74 -6.58
N CYS A 298 5.29 25.95 -5.71
CA CYS A 298 5.16 27.12 -4.84
C CYS A 298 6.11 27.13 -3.64
N ALA A 299 6.74 26.00 -3.32
CA ALA A 299 7.53 25.82 -2.10
C ALA A 299 8.68 26.83 -1.98
N THR A 300 9.28 27.24 -3.10
CA THR A 300 10.38 28.22 -3.08
C THR A 300 9.91 29.58 -2.53
N GLY A 301 8.78 30.08 -3.01
CA GLY A 301 8.19 31.32 -2.52
C GLY A 301 7.65 31.19 -1.11
N ASP A 302 6.94 30.09 -0.82
CA ASP A 302 6.32 29.87 0.50
C ASP A 302 7.37 29.72 1.61
N VAL A 303 8.45 28.98 1.36
CA VAL A 303 9.57 28.84 2.32
C VAL A 303 10.32 30.16 2.49
N LEU A 304 10.49 30.96 1.42
CA LEU A 304 11.12 32.28 1.52
C LEU A 304 10.31 33.21 2.42
N VAL A 305 8.99 33.29 2.21
CA VAL A 305 8.09 34.11 3.04
C VAL A 305 8.07 33.57 4.47
N ALA A 306 7.96 32.25 4.67
CA ALA A 306 7.99 31.63 5.98
C ALA A 306 9.31 31.88 6.74
N ALA A 307 10.46 31.81 6.07
CA ALA A 307 11.75 32.12 6.67
C ALA A 307 11.83 33.60 7.11
N GLY A 308 11.31 34.52 6.28
CA GLY A 308 11.15 35.91 6.64
C GLY A 308 10.25 36.09 7.87
N CYS A 309 9.14 35.35 7.94
CA CYS A 309 8.25 35.39 9.09
C CYS A 309 8.96 34.89 10.36
N VAL A 310 9.63 33.74 10.31
CA VAL A 310 10.36 33.18 11.45
C VAL A 310 11.47 34.10 11.94
N ALA A 311 12.17 34.78 11.02
CA ALA A 311 13.26 35.68 11.36
C ALA A 311 12.77 37.02 11.98
N TYR A 312 11.70 37.61 11.45
CA TYR A 312 11.35 39.01 11.73
C TYR A 312 10.02 39.21 12.45
N PHE A 313 9.05 38.29 12.34
CA PHE A 313 7.70 38.53 12.90
C PHE A 313 7.67 38.55 14.42
N GLY A 314 8.63 37.89 15.07
CA GLY A 314 8.72 37.72 16.51
C GLY A 314 8.22 38.92 17.31
N ALA A 315 8.90 40.06 17.24
CA ALA A 315 8.56 41.25 18.05
C ALA A 315 7.33 42.03 17.55
N PHE A 316 6.87 41.81 16.32
CA PHE A 316 5.85 42.64 15.70
C PHE A 316 4.42 42.24 16.09
N PRO A 317 3.49 43.22 16.14
CA PRO A 317 2.07 42.95 16.36
C PRO A 317 1.39 42.34 15.13
N ALA A 318 0.26 41.65 15.36
CA ALA A 318 -0.48 40.91 14.33
C ALA A 318 -0.79 41.72 13.06
N HIS A 319 -1.28 42.96 13.21
CA HIS A 319 -1.61 43.82 12.06
C HIS A 319 -0.40 44.08 11.15
N TYR A 320 0.75 44.38 11.75
CA TYR A 320 1.97 44.66 11.00
C TYR A 320 2.53 43.40 10.33
N ARG A 321 2.41 42.24 10.98
CA ARG A 321 2.75 40.93 10.38
C ARG A 321 1.91 40.66 9.13
N SER A 322 0.59 40.86 9.20
CA SER A 322 -0.31 40.67 8.05
C SER A 322 0.00 41.61 6.90
N GLU A 323 0.30 42.88 7.20
CA GLU A 323 0.71 43.86 6.18
C GLU A 323 2.02 43.45 5.49
N LEU A 324 3.03 43.05 6.27
CA LEU A 324 4.31 42.57 5.74
C LEU A 324 4.15 41.29 4.91
N GLN A 325 3.39 40.32 5.41
CA GLN A 325 3.08 39.08 4.72
C GLN A 325 2.44 39.35 3.35
N HIS A 326 1.45 40.24 3.30
CA HIS A 326 0.79 40.62 2.06
C HIS A 326 1.76 41.28 1.07
N LYS A 327 2.59 42.21 1.55
CA LYS A 327 3.63 42.85 0.74
C LYS A 327 4.66 41.85 0.22
N TRP A 328 5.11 40.90 1.05
CA TRP A 328 6.10 39.89 0.65
C TRP A 328 5.55 38.93 -0.39
N VAL A 329 4.33 38.43 -0.23
CA VAL A 329 3.66 37.60 -1.24
C VAL A 329 3.46 38.38 -2.54
N GLN A 330 3.04 39.65 -2.47
CA GLN A 330 2.91 40.50 -3.66
C GLN A 330 4.25 40.68 -4.39
N HIS A 331 5.35 40.85 -3.66
CA HIS A 331 6.69 40.95 -4.24
C HIS A 331 7.17 39.63 -4.87
N CYS A 332 6.87 38.47 -4.26
CA CYS A 332 7.13 37.17 -4.89
C CYS A 332 6.43 37.07 -6.25
N THR A 333 5.16 37.47 -6.33
CA THR A 333 4.39 37.49 -7.59
C THR A 333 5.00 38.44 -8.62
N GLN A 334 5.41 39.66 -8.22
CA GLN A 334 6.07 40.62 -9.11
C GLN A 334 7.39 40.10 -9.68
N LEU A 335 8.18 39.41 -8.86
CA LEU A 335 9.46 38.81 -9.23
C LEU A 335 9.32 37.47 -9.95
N ARG A 336 8.08 37.01 -10.21
CA ARG A 336 7.76 35.71 -10.83
C ARG A 336 8.32 34.52 -10.06
N ILE A 337 8.41 34.64 -8.74
CA ILE A 337 8.71 33.53 -7.83
C ILE A 337 7.38 32.81 -7.56
N PRO A 338 7.24 31.52 -7.91
CA PRO A 338 6.03 30.77 -7.59
C PRO A 338 5.79 30.74 -6.07
N ALA A 339 4.60 31.16 -5.66
CA ALA A 339 4.16 31.19 -4.28
C ALA A 339 2.66 30.88 -4.21
N SER A 340 2.20 30.34 -3.09
CA SER A 340 0.79 30.04 -2.88
C SER A 340 -0.05 31.32 -2.81
N ALA A 341 -1.25 31.29 -3.40
CA ALA A 341 -2.16 32.44 -3.40
C ALA A 341 -2.59 32.84 -1.98
N HIS A 342 -2.69 31.86 -1.06
CA HIS A 342 -3.04 32.03 0.34
C HIS A 342 -1.91 31.46 1.21
N PHE A 343 -0.92 32.29 1.54
CA PHE A 343 0.16 31.88 2.44
C PHE A 343 -0.32 31.86 3.89
N GLU A 344 -0.06 30.76 4.61
CA GLU A 344 -0.27 30.65 6.05
C GLU A 344 0.99 30.11 6.73
N LEU A 345 1.53 30.86 7.69
CA LEU A 345 2.80 30.51 8.34
C LEU A 345 2.75 29.14 9.04
N VAL A 346 1.63 28.82 9.71
CA VAL A 346 1.53 27.63 10.56
C VAL A 346 1.52 26.35 9.72
N SER A 347 0.82 26.35 8.58
CA SER A 347 0.77 25.20 7.68
C SER A 347 2.16 24.90 7.10
N VAL A 348 2.89 25.93 6.65
CA VAL A 348 4.23 25.79 6.06
C VAL A 348 5.29 25.43 7.11
N ALA A 349 5.29 26.12 8.25
CA ALA A 349 6.36 25.99 9.25
C ALA A 349 6.16 24.80 10.21
N ALA A 350 4.93 24.42 10.52
CA ALA A 350 4.64 23.42 11.55
C ALA A 350 3.90 22.18 11.05
N GLY A 351 3.33 22.23 9.85
CA GLY A 351 2.55 21.13 9.26
C GLY A 351 1.09 21.12 9.70
N ALA A 352 0.28 20.31 9.00
CA ALA A 352 -1.14 20.13 9.32
C ALA A 352 -1.31 19.53 10.72
N GLY A 353 -2.20 20.10 11.53
CA GLY A 353 -2.51 19.60 12.88
C GLY A 353 -1.65 20.16 14.03
N ALA A 354 -0.51 20.82 13.77
CA ALA A 354 0.31 21.42 14.82
C ALA A 354 -0.45 22.47 15.65
N ALA A 355 -1.25 23.31 14.99
CA ALA A 355 -2.13 24.28 15.65
C ALA A 355 -3.09 23.59 16.64
N ARG A 356 -3.68 22.44 16.25
CA ARG A 356 -4.60 21.68 17.10
C ARG A 356 -3.88 21.09 18.31
N LYS A 357 -2.66 20.56 18.11
CA LYS A 357 -1.83 20.06 19.21
C LYS A 357 -1.53 21.16 20.23
N TRP A 358 -1.16 22.36 19.78
CA TRP A 358 -0.91 23.48 20.70
C TRP A 358 -2.18 23.96 21.39
N GLN A 359 -3.32 23.94 20.71
CA GLN A 359 -4.62 24.25 21.32
C GLN A 359 -4.97 23.26 22.43
N ALA A 360 -4.75 21.96 22.21
CA ALA A 360 -4.93 20.94 23.24
C ALA A 360 -3.99 21.14 24.45
N GLN A 361 -2.83 21.76 24.23
CA GLN A 361 -1.86 22.13 25.28
C GLN A 361 -2.19 23.48 25.96
N GLY A 362 -3.32 24.10 25.64
CA GLY A 362 -3.83 25.30 26.32
C GLY A 362 -3.58 26.62 25.59
N LEU A 363 -3.21 26.58 24.31
CA LEU A 363 -3.11 27.77 23.47
C LEU A 363 -4.49 28.19 22.93
N PRO A 364 -4.83 29.50 22.86
CA PRO A 364 -6.06 29.96 22.22
C PRO A 364 -6.10 29.65 20.72
N ARG A 365 -7.29 29.72 20.13
CA ARG A 365 -7.54 29.33 18.73
C ARG A 365 -7.24 30.44 17.71
N ASP A 366 -6.80 31.62 18.16
CA ASP A 366 -6.51 32.72 17.26
C ASP A 366 -5.25 32.47 16.42
N SER A 367 -5.24 33.04 15.21
CA SER A 367 -4.13 32.88 14.26
C SER A 367 -2.82 33.46 14.79
N THR A 368 -2.86 34.50 15.62
CA THR A 368 -1.65 35.15 16.15
C THR A 368 -0.96 34.26 17.18
N SER A 369 -1.73 33.64 18.08
CA SER A 369 -1.20 32.66 19.03
C SER A 369 -0.58 31.46 18.31
N ALA A 370 -1.25 30.92 17.29
CA ALA A 370 -0.71 29.81 16.51
C ALA A 370 0.59 30.19 15.77
N GLN A 371 0.68 31.39 15.21
CA GLN A 371 1.93 31.92 14.64
C GLN A 371 3.01 32.06 15.71
N ASN A 372 2.70 32.62 16.88
CA ASN A 372 3.65 32.77 17.99
C ASN A 372 4.21 31.42 18.45
N ALA A 373 3.37 30.39 18.53
CA ALA A 373 3.80 29.03 18.83
C ALA A 373 4.72 28.46 17.74
N ALA A 374 4.40 28.69 16.46
CA ALA A 374 5.28 28.31 15.36
C ALA A 374 6.66 28.99 15.46
N LEU A 375 6.70 30.28 15.82
CA LEU A 375 7.93 31.03 16.04
C LEU A 375 8.76 30.44 17.19
N VAL A 376 8.13 30.12 18.32
CA VAL A 376 8.81 29.50 19.48
C VAL A 376 9.40 28.14 19.12
N CYS A 377 8.68 27.32 18.37
CA CYS A 377 9.10 25.96 18.03
C CYS A 377 10.12 25.91 16.88
N ARG A 378 10.12 26.88 15.96
CA ARG A 378 10.94 26.85 14.73
C ARG A 378 12.07 27.86 14.68
N ALA A 379 12.12 28.83 15.61
CA ALA A 379 13.21 29.79 15.66
C ALA A 379 14.57 29.11 15.89
N ALA A 380 15.59 29.56 15.13
CA ALA A 380 16.95 29.04 15.26
C ALA A 380 17.63 29.45 16.58
N ARG A 381 17.36 30.69 17.02
CA ARG A 381 17.80 31.24 18.32
C ARG A 381 16.73 31.00 19.35
N TYR A 382 17.13 30.82 20.61
CA TYR A 382 16.19 30.53 21.69
C TYR A 382 15.15 31.66 21.84
N PRO A 383 13.86 31.31 22.00
CA PRO A 383 12.80 32.29 22.05
C PRO A 383 12.71 32.97 23.42
N LEU A 384 12.61 34.29 23.41
CA LEU A 384 12.24 35.11 24.57
C LEU A 384 10.82 35.67 24.34
N ALA A 385 9.87 35.11 25.08
CA ALA A 385 8.46 35.46 24.98
C ALA A 385 8.12 36.65 25.89
N ILE A 386 7.62 37.73 25.28
CA ILE A 386 7.03 38.88 25.98
C ILE A 386 5.60 38.48 26.35
N ASP A 387 5.39 38.10 27.60
CA ASP A 387 4.19 37.40 28.06
C ASP A 387 3.66 37.97 29.40
N PRO A 388 3.12 39.21 29.39
CA PRO A 388 2.59 39.84 30.61
C PRO A 388 1.45 39.04 31.26
N GLN A 389 0.68 38.28 30.48
CA GLN A 389 -0.44 37.46 30.96
C GLN A 389 -0.08 35.99 31.23
N GLN A 390 1.20 35.61 31.14
CA GLN A 390 1.70 34.24 31.40
C GLN A 390 0.99 33.15 30.57
N GLN A 391 0.56 33.46 29.35
CA GLN A 391 -0.04 32.50 28.43
C GLN A 391 1.02 31.56 27.86
N ALA A 392 2.12 32.11 27.32
CA ALA A 392 3.23 31.34 26.78
C ALA A 392 3.86 30.47 27.87
N ASN A 393 4.04 31.02 29.07
CA ASN A 393 4.58 30.28 30.21
C ASN A 393 3.77 29.01 30.53
N ARG A 394 2.43 29.14 30.63
CA ARG A 394 1.53 28.01 30.90
C ARG A 394 1.54 27.00 29.74
N TRP A 395 1.54 27.48 28.51
CA TRP A 395 1.57 26.63 27.33
C TRP A 395 2.87 25.84 27.22
N ILE A 396 4.04 26.47 27.39
CA ILE A 396 5.36 25.79 27.35
C ILE A 396 5.45 24.71 28.44
N LYS A 397 4.97 24.99 29.66
CA LYS A 397 4.88 23.99 30.74
C LYS A 397 4.03 22.78 30.40
N ASN A 398 2.94 22.98 29.66
CA ASN A 398 2.08 21.89 29.21
C ASN A 398 2.69 21.12 28.03
N MET A 399 3.34 21.84 27.11
CA MET A 399 3.97 21.27 25.91
C MET A 399 5.16 20.38 26.27
N GLU A 400 6.01 20.81 27.19
CA GLU A 400 7.24 20.12 27.61
C GLU A 400 7.05 19.24 28.86
N ARG A 401 5.79 18.97 29.26
CA ARG A 401 5.47 18.21 30.47
C ARG A 401 6.07 16.80 30.45
N GLU A 402 5.99 16.12 29.31
CA GLU A 402 6.50 14.76 29.14
C GLU A 402 8.03 14.72 28.98
N ASN A 403 8.64 15.84 28.60
CA ASN A 403 10.07 15.97 28.34
C ASN A 403 10.90 16.36 29.59
N GLY A 404 10.26 16.50 30.75
CA GLY A 404 10.97 16.78 32.02
C GLY A 404 11.42 18.22 32.20
N LEU A 405 10.60 19.20 31.77
CA LEU A 405 10.88 20.64 31.86
C LEU A 405 11.33 21.08 33.26
N GLN A 406 12.50 21.71 33.31
CA GLN A 406 13.00 22.40 34.48
C GLN A 406 12.59 23.88 34.44
N VAL A 407 12.22 24.45 35.58
CA VAL A 407 11.78 25.85 35.69
C VAL A 407 12.68 26.55 36.69
N ALA A 408 13.23 27.70 36.31
CA ALA A 408 14.08 28.52 37.18
C ALA A 408 13.86 30.02 36.95
N LYS A 409 14.29 30.82 37.92
CA LYS A 409 14.33 32.27 37.79
C LYS A 409 15.78 32.77 37.68
N PRO A 410 16.02 33.90 37.00
CA PRO A 410 17.34 34.53 36.93
C PRO A 410 17.97 34.83 38.29
N THR A 411 17.14 35.05 39.31
CA THR A 411 17.58 35.32 40.68
C THR A 411 18.00 34.06 41.46
N ASP A 412 17.78 32.87 40.91
CA ASP A 412 18.10 31.62 41.62
C ASP A 412 19.62 31.38 41.65
N PRO A 413 20.24 31.25 42.83
CA PRO A 413 21.69 31.07 42.93
C PRO A 413 22.17 29.71 42.35
N ALA A 414 21.25 28.76 42.18
CA ALA A 414 21.53 27.45 41.59
C ALA A 414 21.32 27.40 40.07
N LEU A 415 20.98 28.52 39.42
CA LEU A 415 20.64 28.59 38.00
C LEU A 415 21.73 27.97 37.11
N LEU A 416 23.00 28.36 37.33
CA LEU A 416 24.10 27.84 36.52
C LEU A 416 24.21 26.32 36.64
N ARG A 417 24.19 25.76 37.85
CA ARG A 417 24.25 24.30 38.07
C ARG A 417 23.07 23.54 37.44
N LEU A 418 21.88 24.15 37.49
CA LEU A 418 20.70 23.59 36.83
C LEU A 418 20.87 23.61 35.31
N LEU A 419 21.36 24.73 34.76
CA LEU A 419 21.65 24.88 33.34
C LEU A 419 22.71 23.87 32.87
N GLU A 420 23.80 23.69 33.63
CA GLU A 420 24.82 22.67 33.36
C GLU A 420 24.21 21.26 33.26
N SER A 421 23.31 20.93 34.20
CA SER A 421 22.63 19.63 34.24
C SER A 421 21.68 19.46 33.06
N CYS A 422 20.91 20.50 32.71
CA CYS A 422 19.96 20.47 31.60
C CYS A 422 20.69 20.36 30.25
N VAL A 423 21.79 21.09 30.05
CA VAL A 423 22.60 21.03 28.84
C VAL A 423 23.22 19.64 28.65
N ARG A 424 23.70 19.03 29.74
CA ARG A 424 24.30 17.68 29.72
C ARG A 424 23.29 16.58 29.45
N LEU A 425 22.09 16.68 30.04
CA LEU A 425 21.05 15.64 29.96
C LEU A 425 20.03 15.87 28.84
N GLY A 426 20.10 17.01 28.13
CA GLY A 426 19.15 17.38 27.09
C GLY A 426 17.79 17.85 27.60
N TRP A 427 17.63 18.10 28.91
CA TRP A 427 16.35 18.51 29.48
C TRP A 427 15.98 19.95 29.10
N PRO A 428 14.71 20.23 28.75
CA PRO A 428 14.30 21.59 28.45
C PRO A 428 14.30 22.46 29.72
N LEU A 429 14.72 23.71 29.60
CA LEU A 429 14.77 24.70 30.69
C LEU A 429 13.89 25.91 30.35
N LEU A 430 13.03 26.33 31.27
CA LEU A 430 12.23 27.56 31.20
C LEU A 430 12.73 28.57 32.24
N LEU A 431 13.19 29.72 31.76
CA LEU A 431 13.54 30.88 32.58
C LEU A 431 12.36 31.85 32.68
N GLU A 432 11.89 32.07 33.90
CA GLU A 432 10.76 32.94 34.20
C GLU A 432 11.21 34.33 34.66
N ASP A 433 10.37 35.33 34.40
CA ASP A 433 10.53 36.69 34.94
C ASP A 433 11.86 37.36 34.56
N LEU A 434 12.29 37.18 33.31
CA LEU A 434 13.47 37.87 32.80
C LEU A 434 13.25 39.38 32.74
N GLY A 435 14.22 40.12 33.28
CA GLY A 435 14.30 41.57 33.15
C GLY A 435 14.91 41.99 31.81
N GLU A 436 15.16 43.28 31.66
CA GLU A 436 15.75 43.86 30.44
C GLU A 436 17.25 43.55 30.28
N GLN A 437 17.93 43.21 31.38
CA GLN A 437 19.33 42.82 31.41
C GLN A 437 19.46 41.30 31.55
N LEU A 438 20.19 40.68 30.62
CA LEU A 438 20.55 39.25 30.68
C LEU A 438 21.93 39.09 31.30
N ASP A 439 22.11 38.03 32.08
CA ASP A 439 23.43 37.67 32.61
C ASP A 439 24.34 37.18 31.48
N THR A 440 25.53 37.77 31.38
CA THR A 440 26.60 37.40 30.44
C THR A 440 27.01 35.93 30.55
N ALA A 441 26.81 35.28 31.70
CA ALA A 441 27.09 33.85 31.87
C ALA A 441 26.22 32.96 30.97
N LEU A 442 25.07 33.47 30.48
CA LEU A 442 24.19 32.74 29.57
C LEU A 442 24.62 32.85 28.09
N SER A 443 25.48 33.83 27.75
CA SER A 443 25.85 34.11 26.36
C SER A 443 26.42 32.91 25.58
N PRO A 444 27.29 32.05 26.17
CA PRO A 444 27.79 30.86 25.46
C PRO A 444 26.65 29.94 25.00
N VAL A 445 25.65 29.74 25.86
CA VAL A 445 24.47 28.91 25.57
C VAL A 445 23.57 29.60 24.55
N LEU A 446 23.26 30.89 24.74
CA LEU A 446 22.37 31.63 23.84
C LEU A 446 22.89 31.68 22.40
N LEU A 447 24.21 31.87 22.24
CA LEU A 447 24.88 31.89 20.95
C LEU A 447 25.26 30.50 20.43
N LYS A 448 25.01 29.44 21.21
CA LYS A 448 25.38 28.04 20.89
C LYS A 448 26.85 27.90 20.50
N GLN A 449 27.74 28.47 21.32
CA GLN A 449 29.20 28.44 21.14
C GLN A 449 29.77 27.06 21.48
N THR A 450 29.37 26.05 20.72
CA THR A 450 29.83 24.66 20.90
C THR A 450 31.10 24.40 20.11
N PHE A 451 31.94 23.49 20.63
CA PHE A 451 33.16 23.06 19.97
C PHE A 451 33.32 21.54 20.10
N MET A 452 33.98 20.93 19.11
CA MET A 452 34.26 19.51 19.11
C MET A 452 35.61 19.25 19.77
N GLN A 453 35.63 18.43 20.82
CA GLN A 453 36.86 17.99 21.47
C GLN A 453 36.79 16.48 21.70
N ALA A 454 37.82 15.74 21.26
CA ALA A 454 37.89 14.28 21.39
C ALA A 454 36.63 13.53 20.88
N GLY A 455 35.98 14.05 19.83
CA GLY A 455 34.78 13.46 19.22
C GLY A 455 33.48 13.72 19.98
N ARG A 456 33.49 14.53 21.06
CA ARG A 456 32.29 14.98 21.78
C ARG A 456 32.02 16.45 21.50
N LEU A 457 30.75 16.81 21.43
CA LEU A 457 30.31 18.20 21.30
C LEU A 457 30.26 18.81 22.71
N LEU A 458 31.11 19.79 22.98
CA LEU A 458 31.22 20.46 24.26
C LEU A 458 30.80 21.93 24.16
N ILE A 459 30.44 22.52 25.30
CA ILE A 459 30.20 23.95 25.46
C ILE A 459 30.92 24.44 26.73
N HIS A 460 31.52 25.62 26.65
CA HIS A 460 32.15 26.25 27.80
C HIS A 460 31.12 27.08 28.57
N LEU A 461 30.88 26.74 29.84
CA LEU A 461 29.93 27.44 30.70
C LEU A 461 30.58 27.68 32.06
N GLY A 462 30.76 28.97 32.41
CA GLY A 462 31.53 29.35 33.60
C GLY A 462 32.97 28.87 33.48
N ASP A 463 33.43 28.06 34.43
CA ASP A 463 34.79 27.49 34.45
C ASP A 463 34.85 26.04 33.92
N SER A 464 33.72 25.48 33.45
CA SER A 464 33.60 24.07 33.11
C SER A 464 33.25 23.83 31.63
N ASP A 465 33.87 22.80 31.06
CA ASP A 465 33.50 22.27 29.74
C ASP A 465 32.47 21.15 29.92
N ILE A 466 31.32 21.31 29.27
CA ILE A 466 30.15 20.46 29.49
C ILE A 466 29.76 19.83 28.16
N GLU A 467 29.42 18.55 28.19
CA GLU A 467 28.86 17.86 27.03
C GLU A 467 27.52 18.49 26.65
N TYR A 468 27.40 18.88 25.39
CA TYR A 468 26.23 19.56 24.85
C TYR A 468 25.34 18.54 24.15
N ASP A 469 24.14 18.33 24.69
CA ASP A 469 23.13 17.49 24.05
C ASP A 469 22.31 18.31 23.02
N PRO A 470 22.24 17.87 21.74
CA PRO A 470 21.45 18.57 20.70
C PRO A 470 19.94 18.66 20.97
N SER A 471 19.40 17.81 21.84
CA SER A 471 17.99 17.84 22.24
C SER A 471 17.67 18.97 23.22
N PHE A 472 18.68 19.57 23.88
CA PHE A 472 18.51 20.67 24.82
C PHE A 472 17.73 21.85 24.19
N ARG A 473 16.75 22.37 24.94
CA ARG A 473 15.95 23.54 24.58
C ARG A 473 15.89 24.53 25.74
N LEU A 474 16.05 25.81 25.43
CA LEU A 474 15.93 26.91 26.39
C LEU A 474 14.75 27.80 25.98
N TYR A 475 13.87 28.07 26.94
CA TYR A 475 12.74 28.98 26.81
C TYR A 475 12.87 30.11 27.81
N MET A 476 12.48 31.31 27.40
CA MET A 476 12.60 32.52 28.22
C MET A 476 11.27 33.27 28.20
N THR A 477 10.83 33.76 29.35
CA THR A 477 9.58 34.53 29.48
C THR A 477 9.80 35.80 30.31
N THR A 478 9.17 36.90 29.91
CA THR A 478 9.13 38.16 30.69
C THR A 478 7.70 38.62 30.90
N LYS A 479 7.42 39.21 32.08
CA LYS A 479 6.13 39.83 32.41
C LYS A 479 6.04 41.29 32.00
N ILE A 480 7.14 41.91 31.61
CA ILE A 480 7.18 43.31 31.21
C ILE A 480 6.49 43.41 29.85
N ALA A 481 5.42 44.21 29.74
CA ALA A 481 4.63 44.29 28.52
C ALA A 481 5.38 44.97 27.36
N ASN A 482 6.14 46.02 27.67
CA ASN A 482 6.94 46.77 26.69
C ASN A 482 8.40 46.89 27.19
N PRO A 483 9.19 45.80 27.14
CA PRO A 483 10.57 45.81 27.59
C PRO A 483 11.48 46.49 26.56
N HIS A 484 12.47 47.25 27.03
CA HIS A 484 13.48 47.89 26.19
C HIS A 484 14.78 47.08 26.19
N TYR A 485 14.86 46.09 25.29
CA TYR A 485 16.07 45.29 25.11
C TYR A 485 17.13 46.02 24.28
N LEU A 486 18.39 45.90 24.69
CA LEU A 486 19.54 46.37 23.91
C LEU A 486 19.69 45.54 22.62
N PRO A 487 20.23 46.12 21.53
CA PRO A 487 20.46 45.41 20.27
C PRO A 487 21.26 44.10 20.43
N GLU A 488 22.18 44.05 21.40
CA GLU A 488 22.95 42.86 21.74
C GLU A 488 22.05 41.68 22.13
N VAL A 489 21.05 41.91 22.97
CA VAL A 489 20.07 40.90 23.37
C VAL A 489 19.25 40.44 22.16
N CYS A 490 18.79 41.38 21.33
CA CYS A 490 18.01 41.08 20.12
C CYS A 490 18.77 40.25 19.07
N ILE A 491 20.11 40.24 19.11
CA ILE A 491 20.95 39.40 18.25
C ILE A 491 21.07 37.98 18.84
N GLN A 492 21.16 37.86 20.17
CA GLN A 492 21.32 36.58 20.86
C GLN A 492 20.02 35.75 20.90
N VAL A 493 18.86 36.39 21.07
CA VAL A 493 17.57 35.69 21.24
C VAL A 493 16.56 36.03 20.14
N THR A 494 15.56 35.18 19.95
CA THR A 494 14.39 35.51 19.13
C THR A 494 13.31 36.10 20.02
N LEU A 495 13.08 37.42 19.94
CA LEU A 495 11.97 38.05 20.65
C LEU A 495 10.64 37.60 20.05
N VAL A 496 9.71 37.11 20.86
CA VAL A 496 8.36 36.73 20.43
C VAL A 496 7.33 37.48 21.26
N ASN A 497 6.54 38.31 20.61
CA ASN A 497 5.46 39.04 21.25
C ASN A 497 4.27 38.12 21.51
N PHE A 498 4.10 37.70 22.76
CA PHE A 498 3.01 36.87 23.26
C PHE A 498 1.93 37.66 24.00
N THR A 499 1.89 38.99 23.86
CA THR A 499 0.80 39.79 24.42
C THR A 499 -0.55 39.29 23.88
N VAL A 500 -1.48 39.06 24.79
CA VAL A 500 -2.82 38.58 24.45
C VAL A 500 -3.49 39.58 23.51
N THR A 501 -4.10 39.08 22.43
CA THR A 501 -4.88 39.88 21.48
C THR A 501 -6.35 39.92 21.89
N GLN A 502 -7.10 40.92 21.38
CA GLN A 502 -8.54 40.99 21.64
C GLN A 502 -9.29 39.74 21.18
N SER A 503 -8.98 39.23 19.98
CA SER A 503 -9.56 38.00 19.45
C SER A 503 -9.14 36.76 20.25
N GLY A 504 -7.87 36.67 20.68
CA GLY A 504 -7.39 35.56 21.49
C GLY A 504 -8.07 35.49 22.86
N LEU A 505 -8.26 36.64 23.51
CA LEU A 505 -9.00 36.70 24.77
C LEU A 505 -10.49 36.42 24.57
N GLU A 506 -11.10 36.90 23.49
CA GLU A 506 -12.49 36.60 23.15
C GLU A 506 -12.72 35.09 23.02
N ASP A 507 -11.87 34.38 22.28
CA ASP A 507 -11.97 32.93 22.15
C ASP A 507 -11.76 32.19 23.49
N GLN A 508 -10.85 32.69 24.33
CA GLN A 508 -10.63 32.15 25.68
C GLN A 508 -11.86 32.34 26.57
N LEU A 509 -12.43 33.55 26.62
CA LEU A 509 -13.63 33.83 27.41
C LEU A 509 -14.85 33.11 26.86
N LEU A 510 -14.94 32.91 25.54
CA LEU A 510 -16.00 32.10 24.93
C LEU A 510 -15.93 30.65 25.41
N ALA A 511 -14.72 30.07 25.47
CA ALA A 511 -14.53 28.73 26.03
C ALA A 511 -14.94 28.68 27.51
N ASP A 512 -14.61 29.71 28.30
CA ASP A 512 -15.01 29.78 29.71
C ASP A 512 -16.53 29.90 29.88
N VAL A 513 -17.21 30.76 29.11
CA VAL A 513 -18.68 30.93 29.14
C VAL A 513 -19.38 29.64 28.77
N VAL A 514 -18.98 29.00 27.66
CA VAL A 514 -19.59 27.74 27.22
C VAL A 514 -19.37 26.64 28.25
N ARG A 515 -18.18 26.54 28.84
CA ARG A 515 -17.87 25.56 29.88
C ARG A 515 -18.78 25.71 31.11
N LEU A 516 -19.09 26.94 31.50
CA LEU A 516 -19.95 27.22 32.66
C LEU A 516 -21.45 27.09 32.35
N GLU A 517 -21.90 27.55 31.17
CA GLU A 517 -23.32 27.54 30.78
C GLU A 517 -23.80 26.19 30.25
N ARG A 518 -22.96 25.52 29.46
CA ARG A 518 -23.29 24.25 28.79
C ARG A 518 -22.09 23.29 28.86
N PRO A 519 -21.75 22.78 30.06
CA PRO A 519 -20.62 21.88 30.25
C PRO A 519 -20.72 20.63 29.36
N GLU A 520 -21.93 20.13 29.12
CA GLU A 520 -22.18 18.97 28.24
C GLU A 520 -21.72 19.23 26.79
N LEU A 521 -21.94 20.43 26.25
CA LEU A 521 -21.48 20.78 24.90
C LEU A 521 -19.95 20.81 24.82
N GLU A 522 -19.29 21.32 25.85
CA GLU A 522 -17.82 21.42 25.87
C GLU A 522 -17.18 20.03 26.05
N LYS A 523 -17.81 19.16 26.85
CA LYS A 523 -17.41 17.75 26.98
C LYS A 523 -17.59 17.00 25.66
N GLN A 524 -18.77 17.10 25.04
CA GLN A 524 -19.05 16.49 23.73
C GLN A 524 -18.06 16.96 22.67
N ARG A 525 -17.76 18.27 22.63
CA ARG A 525 -16.76 18.83 21.72
C ARG A 525 -15.38 18.22 21.93
N THR A 526 -14.93 18.10 23.17
CA THR A 526 -13.60 17.55 23.49
C THR A 526 -13.51 16.09 23.08
N GLU A 527 -14.55 15.30 23.36
CA GLU A 527 -14.64 13.90 22.92
C GLU A 527 -14.68 13.76 21.40
N LEU A 528 -15.47 14.60 20.70
CA LEU A 528 -15.54 14.62 19.24
C LEU A 528 -14.20 14.99 18.62
N MET A 529 -13.49 15.97 19.17
CA MET A 529 -12.18 16.39 18.66
C MET A 529 -11.15 15.26 18.81
N GLN A 530 -11.15 14.54 19.93
CA GLN A 530 -10.29 13.36 20.11
C GLN A 530 -10.65 12.25 19.12
N ARG A 531 -11.94 12.02 18.86
CA ARG A 531 -12.39 11.04 17.86
C ARG A 531 -11.98 11.42 16.44
N ILE A 532 -12.12 12.70 16.04
CA ILE A 532 -11.68 13.18 14.72
C ILE A 532 -10.18 12.94 14.53
N GLU A 533 -9.35 13.25 15.52
CA GLU A 533 -7.91 13.02 15.42
C GLU A 533 -7.57 11.52 15.37
N ALA A 534 -8.24 10.69 16.18
CA ALA A 534 -8.06 9.23 16.14
C ALA A 534 -8.49 8.63 14.79
N ASP A 535 -9.60 9.09 14.22
CA ASP A 535 -10.12 8.64 12.93
C ASP A 535 -9.19 9.06 11.78
N ARG A 536 -8.68 10.29 11.80
CA ARG A 536 -7.67 10.77 10.82
C ARG A 536 -6.37 9.98 10.92
N ALA A 537 -5.89 9.71 12.13
CA ALA A 537 -4.71 8.88 12.34
C ALA A 537 -4.94 7.45 11.83
N SER A 538 -6.12 6.88 12.10
CA SER A 538 -6.47 5.53 11.62
C SER A 538 -6.53 5.46 10.09
N LEU A 539 -7.06 6.48 9.41
CA LEU A 539 -7.04 6.55 7.94
C LEU A 539 -5.61 6.60 7.40
N LEU A 540 -4.72 7.37 8.03
CA LEU A 540 -3.32 7.47 7.62
C LEU A 540 -2.56 6.16 7.88
N ASP A 541 -2.83 5.48 9.00
CA ASP A 541 -2.27 4.16 9.30
C ASP A 541 -2.74 3.09 8.31
N ILE A 542 -4.02 3.13 7.90
CA ILE A 542 -4.57 2.24 6.86
C ILE A 542 -3.87 2.52 5.52
N GLU A 543 -3.70 3.78 5.15
CA GLU A 543 -2.99 4.17 3.93
C GLU A 543 -1.53 3.69 3.94
N ASP A 544 -0.80 3.94 5.03
CA ASP A 544 0.57 3.47 5.21
C ASP A 544 0.65 1.93 5.17
N ARG A 545 -0.32 1.24 5.74
CA ARG A 545 -0.42 -0.23 5.68
C ARG A 545 -0.62 -0.71 4.24
N ILE A 546 -1.54 -0.09 3.48
CA ILE A 546 -1.77 -0.39 2.06
C ILE A 546 -0.48 -0.19 1.27
N LEU A 547 0.23 0.92 1.49
CA LEU A 547 1.49 1.21 0.80
C LEU A 547 2.59 0.19 1.14
N ARG A 548 2.72 -0.21 2.41
CA ARG A 548 3.69 -1.24 2.83
C ARG A 548 3.38 -2.61 2.24
N LEU A 549 2.10 -3.00 2.19
CA LEU A 549 1.68 -4.26 1.59
C LEU A 549 1.97 -4.29 0.08
N LEU A 550 1.69 -3.18 -0.61
CA LEU A 550 2.06 -3.04 -2.02
C LEU A 550 3.59 -3.04 -2.22
N GLU A 551 4.38 -2.47 -1.29
CA GLU A 551 5.85 -2.50 -1.29
C GLU A 551 6.44 -3.89 -1.10
N ALA A 552 5.88 -4.67 -0.18
CA ALA A 552 6.30 -6.03 0.10
C ALA A 552 5.99 -6.99 -1.07
N SER A 553 4.97 -6.69 -1.88
CA SER A 553 4.59 -7.54 -3.01
C SER A 553 5.67 -7.55 -4.11
N THR A 554 6.32 -8.71 -4.30
CA THR A 554 7.30 -8.94 -5.36
C THR A 554 6.72 -9.84 -6.45
N GLY A 555 6.70 -9.36 -7.70
CA GLY A 555 6.14 -10.11 -8.84
C GLY A 555 4.79 -9.56 -9.30
N ASN A 556 3.90 -10.44 -9.77
CA ASN A 556 2.57 -10.04 -10.19
C ASN A 556 1.64 -9.93 -8.98
N ILE A 557 1.18 -8.72 -8.69
CA ILE A 557 0.29 -8.39 -7.55
C ILE A 557 -0.99 -9.24 -7.59
N LEU A 558 -1.42 -9.65 -8.79
CA LEU A 558 -2.62 -10.47 -9.00
C LEU A 558 -2.48 -11.91 -8.49
N ASP A 559 -1.27 -12.38 -8.18
CA ASP A 559 -1.06 -13.74 -7.68
C ASP A 559 -1.15 -13.83 -6.14
N ASP A 560 -1.10 -12.70 -5.44
CA ASP A 560 -1.17 -12.61 -3.97
C ASP A 560 -2.62 -12.41 -3.50
N GLU A 561 -3.26 -13.50 -3.06
CA GLU A 561 -4.66 -13.50 -2.64
C GLU A 561 -4.86 -12.83 -1.27
N GLU A 562 -3.92 -13.04 -0.34
CA GLU A 562 -3.94 -12.45 1.01
C GLU A 562 -3.83 -10.92 0.95
N LEU A 563 -3.02 -10.41 0.02
CA LEU A 563 -2.94 -8.98 -0.26
C LEU A 563 -4.29 -8.40 -0.70
N ILE A 564 -4.98 -9.05 -1.64
CA ILE A 564 -6.25 -8.55 -2.18
C ILE A 564 -7.36 -8.59 -1.12
N GLU A 565 -7.44 -9.64 -0.32
CA GLU A 565 -8.38 -9.72 0.79
C GLU A 565 -8.12 -8.62 1.82
N THR A 566 -6.86 -8.45 2.24
CA THR A 566 -6.47 -7.41 3.21
C THR A 566 -6.75 -5.99 2.67
N LEU A 567 -6.57 -5.77 1.38
CA LEU A 567 -6.89 -4.50 0.71
C LEU A 567 -8.40 -4.22 0.72
N ASN A 568 -9.24 -5.23 0.45
CA ASN A 568 -10.69 -5.09 0.51
C ASN A 568 -11.18 -4.78 1.93
N GLU A 569 -10.67 -5.47 2.95
CA GLU A 569 -10.98 -5.18 4.36
C GLU A 569 -10.53 -3.76 4.76
N SER A 570 -9.35 -3.35 4.31
CA SER A 570 -8.80 -2.01 4.55
C SER A 570 -9.65 -0.93 3.86
N LYS A 571 -10.22 -1.22 2.69
CA LYS A 571 -11.12 -0.30 1.99
C LYS A 571 -12.44 -0.14 2.73
N GLU A 572 -13.09 -1.24 3.10
CA GLU A 572 -14.38 -1.19 3.80
C GLU A 572 -14.24 -0.43 5.13
N THR A 573 -13.16 -0.68 5.87
CA THR A 573 -12.86 0.06 7.09
C THR A 573 -12.58 1.54 6.82
N SER A 574 -11.84 1.90 5.76
CA SER A 574 -11.61 3.29 5.37
C SER A 574 -12.91 4.01 4.96
N GLU A 575 -13.81 3.36 4.23
CA GLU A 575 -15.10 3.94 3.84
C GLU A 575 -15.99 4.20 5.07
N ILE A 576 -16.05 3.25 6.02
CA ILE A 576 -16.78 3.41 7.28
C ILE A 576 -16.20 4.56 8.11
N ILE A 577 -14.88 4.63 8.25
CA ILE A 577 -14.22 5.71 9.00
C ILE A 577 -14.44 7.05 8.31
N SER A 578 -14.36 7.11 6.98
CA SER A 578 -14.61 8.34 6.22
C SER A 578 -16.06 8.84 6.36
N ALA A 579 -17.04 7.94 6.29
CA ALA A 579 -18.44 8.28 6.51
C ALA A 579 -18.68 8.78 7.95
N ARG A 580 -18.13 8.08 8.94
CA ARG A 580 -18.19 8.49 10.36
C ARG A 580 -17.53 9.85 10.57
N LEU A 581 -16.38 10.09 9.95
CA LEU A 581 -15.65 11.35 10.05
C LEU A 581 -16.45 12.49 9.44
N HIS A 582 -17.11 12.28 8.31
CA HIS A 582 -18.03 13.26 7.72
C HIS A 582 -19.17 13.64 8.67
N ASP A 583 -19.83 12.66 9.30
CA ASP A 583 -20.91 12.90 10.26
C ASP A 583 -20.42 13.60 11.54
N THR A 584 -19.22 13.22 11.99
CA THR A 584 -18.56 13.82 13.16
C THR A 584 -18.18 15.28 12.88
N GLU A 585 -17.71 15.60 11.67
CA GLU A 585 -17.43 16.96 11.23
C GLU A 585 -18.71 17.79 11.07
N ALA A 586 -19.81 17.20 10.60
CA ALA A 586 -21.11 17.89 10.59
C ALA A 586 -21.57 18.24 12.02
N THR A 587 -21.45 17.30 12.95
CA THR A 587 -21.76 17.52 14.37
C THR A 587 -20.84 18.58 15.01
N GLU A 588 -19.56 18.62 14.63
CA GLU A 588 -18.62 19.66 15.09
C GLU A 588 -19.07 21.05 14.65
N ARG A 589 -19.54 21.19 13.40
CA ARG A 589 -20.07 22.45 12.87
C ARG A 589 -21.30 22.91 13.65
N ASP A 590 -22.22 22.00 13.99
CA ASP A 590 -23.41 22.32 14.77
C ASP A 590 -23.06 22.77 16.20
N ILE A 591 -22.09 22.10 16.83
CA ILE A 591 -21.57 22.48 18.16
C ILE A 591 -20.87 23.83 18.08
N ALA A 592 -20.07 24.07 17.04
CA ALA A 592 -19.44 25.37 16.81
C ALA A 592 -20.50 26.47 16.68
N ALA A 593 -21.55 26.27 15.87
CA ALA A 593 -22.65 27.21 15.72
C ALA A 593 -23.42 27.45 17.03
N ALA A 594 -23.56 26.44 17.89
CA ALA A 594 -24.16 26.60 19.21
C ALA A 594 -23.28 27.45 20.15
N ARG A 595 -21.95 27.30 20.07
CA ARG A 595 -20.98 28.11 20.84
C ARG A 595 -21.00 29.57 20.40
N GLU A 596 -21.07 29.81 19.10
CA GLU A 596 -21.11 31.16 18.50
C GLU A 596 -22.25 32.04 19.04
N ARG A 597 -23.35 31.45 19.50
CA ARG A 597 -24.44 32.21 20.15
C ARG A 597 -24.01 32.97 21.41
N TYR A 598 -22.97 32.48 22.10
CA TYR A 598 -22.42 33.11 23.30
C TYR A 598 -21.28 34.11 23.00
N ARG A 599 -20.85 34.23 21.74
CA ARG A 599 -19.71 35.10 21.34
C ARG A 599 -19.93 36.55 21.76
N GLY A 600 -21.17 37.06 21.69
CA GLY A 600 -21.47 38.43 22.12
C GLY A 600 -21.08 38.74 23.58
N ALA A 601 -21.21 37.77 24.49
CA ALA A 601 -20.78 37.93 25.88
C ALA A 601 -19.24 37.92 26.01
N ALA A 602 -18.58 37.03 25.28
CA ALA A 602 -17.12 36.92 25.27
C ALA A 602 -16.44 38.14 24.64
N ALA A 603 -16.97 38.62 23.51
CA ALA A 603 -16.49 39.82 22.82
C ALA A 603 -16.60 41.06 23.72
N ARG A 604 -17.72 41.18 24.46
CA ARG A 604 -17.86 42.21 25.50
C ARG A 604 -16.81 42.04 26.59
N GLY A 605 -16.63 40.83 27.13
CA GLY A 605 -15.62 40.55 28.16
C GLY A 605 -14.21 40.96 27.74
N ALA A 606 -13.81 40.59 26.52
CA ALA A 606 -12.49 40.94 25.98
C ALA A 606 -12.33 42.47 25.88
N LEU A 607 -13.34 43.17 25.33
CA LEU A 607 -13.36 44.63 25.25
C LEU A 607 -13.21 45.30 26.62
N LEU A 608 -13.93 44.82 27.63
CA LEU A 608 -13.85 45.34 29.00
C LEU A 608 -12.45 45.18 29.59
N TYR A 609 -11.81 44.02 29.39
CA TYR A 609 -10.44 43.78 29.87
C TYR A 609 -9.43 44.76 29.25
N PHE A 610 -9.45 44.93 27.93
CA PHE A 610 -8.52 45.86 27.28
C PHE A 610 -8.79 47.32 27.65
N ALA A 611 -10.05 47.70 27.88
CA ALA A 611 -10.37 49.02 28.41
C ALA A 611 -9.80 49.24 29.81
N ILE A 612 -9.89 48.26 30.72
CA ILE A 612 -9.33 48.43 32.08
C ILE A 612 -7.81 48.30 32.11
N ALA A 613 -7.20 47.56 31.18
CA ALA A 613 -5.75 47.44 31.09
C ALA A 613 -5.08 48.78 30.74
N GLN A 614 -5.75 49.63 29.96
CA GLN A 614 -5.30 50.98 29.62
C GLN A 614 -5.28 51.94 30.83
N LEU A 615 -5.92 51.59 31.95
CA LEU A 615 -5.89 52.43 33.15
C LEU A 615 -4.50 52.54 33.77
N ALA A 616 -3.62 51.57 33.50
CA ALA A 616 -2.22 51.63 33.94
C ALA A 616 -1.47 52.83 33.33
N ASP A 617 -1.90 53.32 32.16
CA ASP A 617 -1.34 54.53 31.54
C ASP A 617 -1.77 55.81 32.27
N LEU A 618 -2.91 55.77 32.98
CA LEU A 618 -3.40 56.89 33.78
C LEU A 618 -2.70 56.96 35.14
N ASP A 619 -2.57 55.82 35.81
CA ASP A 619 -1.86 55.69 37.08
C ASP A 619 -1.22 54.28 37.16
N PRO A 620 0.10 54.18 37.42
CA PRO A 620 0.77 52.89 37.52
C PRO A 620 0.18 51.93 38.57
N MET A 621 -0.57 52.43 39.56
CA MET A 621 -1.27 51.60 40.55
C MET A 621 -2.46 50.83 39.98
N TYR A 622 -2.99 51.23 38.81
CA TYR A 622 -4.20 50.66 38.21
C TYR A 622 -3.88 49.47 37.30
N GLN A 623 -3.23 48.46 37.87
CA GLN A 623 -2.88 47.24 37.16
C GLN A 623 -3.81 46.09 37.57
N PHE A 624 -4.52 45.55 36.60
CA PHE A 624 -5.42 44.42 36.79
C PHE A 624 -4.92 43.22 35.99
N SER A 625 -4.62 42.12 36.68
CA SER A 625 -4.20 40.89 36.01
C SER A 625 -5.36 40.26 35.25
N LEU A 626 -5.04 39.58 34.14
CA LEU A 626 -6.06 38.83 33.40
C LEU A 626 -6.71 37.75 34.27
N ALA A 627 -5.95 37.10 35.15
CA ALA A 627 -6.46 36.10 36.08
C ALA A 627 -7.54 36.67 37.01
N TYR A 628 -7.34 37.87 37.57
CA TYR A 628 -8.35 38.55 38.37
C TYR A 628 -9.60 38.86 37.55
N PHE A 629 -9.43 39.43 36.35
CA PHE A 629 -10.56 39.76 35.48
C PHE A 629 -11.37 38.51 35.10
N SER A 630 -10.70 37.42 34.69
CA SER A 630 -11.37 36.15 34.36
C SER A 630 -12.14 35.58 35.55
N GLN A 631 -11.64 35.69 36.77
CA GLN A 631 -12.39 35.28 37.98
C GLN A 631 -13.65 36.11 38.19
N VAL A 632 -13.57 37.44 38.04
CA VAL A 632 -14.73 38.33 38.15
C VAL A 632 -15.76 37.99 37.07
N PHE A 633 -15.32 37.84 35.82
CA PHE A 633 -16.17 37.51 34.69
C PHE A 633 -16.86 36.15 34.86
N ASN A 634 -16.13 35.10 35.22
CA ASN A 634 -16.68 33.77 35.45
C ASN A 634 -17.70 33.75 36.60
N ARG A 635 -17.43 34.51 37.68
CA ARG A 635 -18.38 34.67 38.77
C ARG A 635 -19.68 35.34 38.32
N VAL A 636 -19.64 36.29 37.38
CA VAL A 636 -20.87 36.86 36.79
C VAL A 636 -21.66 35.79 36.03
N VAL A 637 -20.98 34.96 35.24
CA VAL A 637 -21.63 33.86 34.51
C VAL A 637 -22.34 32.90 35.47
N GLU A 638 -21.69 32.52 36.57
CA GLU A 638 -22.26 31.62 37.58
C GLU A 638 -23.43 32.24 38.37
N THR A 639 -23.34 33.53 38.73
CA THR A 639 -24.31 34.17 39.64
C THR A 639 -25.52 34.79 38.94
N THR A 640 -25.41 35.12 37.65
CA THR A 640 -26.53 35.71 36.90
C THR A 640 -27.61 34.63 36.73
N PRO A 641 -28.91 34.93 36.95
CA PRO A 641 -29.99 33.95 36.83
C PRO A 641 -30.26 33.53 35.37
N ALA A 642 -30.52 32.24 35.15
CA ALA A 642 -30.83 31.70 33.83
C ALA A 642 -32.06 32.38 33.19
N GLN A 643 -32.04 32.54 31.87
CA GLN A 643 -33.12 33.13 31.08
C GLN A 643 -33.69 32.11 30.10
N ALA A 644 -34.92 32.33 29.62
CA ALA A 644 -35.60 31.40 28.71
C ALA A 644 -35.00 31.36 27.30
N SER A 645 -34.45 32.47 26.80
CA SER A 645 -33.75 32.54 25.51
C SER A 645 -32.26 32.80 25.69
N VAL A 646 -31.45 32.26 24.76
CA VAL A 646 -29.99 32.45 24.79
C VAL A 646 -29.64 33.92 24.54
N GLU A 647 -30.40 34.60 23.70
CA GLU A 647 -30.21 36.02 23.37
C GLU A 647 -30.47 36.91 24.60
N ALA A 648 -31.54 36.65 25.36
CA ALA A 648 -31.81 37.36 26.61
C ALA A 648 -30.74 37.04 27.66
N ARG A 649 -30.30 35.78 27.73
CA ARG A 649 -29.21 35.36 28.63
C ARG A 649 -27.92 36.12 28.32
N VAL A 650 -27.52 36.18 27.05
CA VAL A 650 -26.31 36.91 26.61
C VAL A 650 -26.43 38.40 26.93
N ALA A 651 -27.60 39.02 26.72
CA ALA A 651 -27.81 40.41 27.08
C ALA A 651 -27.67 40.66 28.60
N SER A 652 -28.20 39.76 29.43
CA SER A 652 -28.03 39.83 30.89
C SER A 652 -26.57 39.64 31.30
N LEU A 653 -25.86 38.68 30.70
CA LEU A 653 -24.43 38.45 30.96
C LEU A 653 -23.58 39.66 30.56
N VAL A 654 -23.85 40.26 29.40
CA VAL A 654 -23.18 41.47 28.92
C VAL A 654 -23.36 42.63 29.90
N HIS A 655 -24.59 42.87 30.36
CA HIS A 655 -24.88 43.92 31.33
C HIS A 655 -24.21 43.63 32.69
N GLY A 656 -24.38 42.41 33.21
CA GLY A 656 -23.80 41.97 34.48
C GLY A 656 -22.27 42.03 34.48
N ALA A 657 -21.62 41.64 33.39
CA ALA A 657 -20.16 41.67 33.26
C ALA A 657 -19.63 43.12 33.25
N THR A 658 -20.33 44.01 32.52
CA THR A 658 -19.99 45.44 32.48
C THR A 658 -20.13 46.07 33.87
N LEU A 659 -21.21 45.77 34.58
CA LEU A 659 -21.48 46.29 35.93
C LEU A 659 -20.51 45.74 36.98
N ALA A 660 -20.23 44.44 36.96
CA ALA A 660 -19.28 43.82 37.88
C ALA A 660 -17.86 44.36 37.67
N THR A 661 -17.45 44.56 36.41
CA THR A 661 -16.16 45.16 36.07
C THR A 661 -16.09 46.60 36.58
N GLN A 662 -17.12 47.41 36.31
CA GLN A 662 -17.16 48.79 36.81
C GLN A 662 -17.10 48.83 38.33
N ARG A 663 -17.91 48.04 39.04
CA ARG A 663 -17.95 48.06 40.52
C ARG A 663 -16.66 47.54 41.13
N GLY A 664 -16.09 46.48 40.57
CA GLY A 664 -14.82 45.89 41.04
C GLY A 664 -13.66 46.87 40.88
N VAL A 665 -13.53 47.48 39.69
CA VAL A 665 -12.43 48.39 39.37
C VAL A 665 -12.64 49.75 40.04
N ALA A 666 -13.84 50.32 40.06
CA ALA A 666 -14.12 51.62 40.69
C ALA A 666 -13.82 51.65 42.20
N ARG A 667 -13.86 50.50 42.87
CA ARG A 667 -13.43 50.36 44.28
C ARG A 667 -11.93 50.58 44.46
N ALA A 668 -11.11 50.18 43.48
CA ALA A 668 -9.67 50.37 43.49
C ALA A 668 -9.24 51.76 42.98
N LEU A 669 -10.11 52.48 42.26
CA LEU A 669 -9.82 53.79 41.72
C LEU A 669 -10.07 54.94 42.72
N PHE A 670 -9.25 55.98 42.63
CA PHE A 670 -9.54 57.28 43.24
C PHE A 670 -10.86 57.86 42.71
N ALA A 671 -11.58 58.59 43.57
CA ALA A 671 -12.88 59.18 43.23
C ALA A 671 -12.85 60.01 41.93
N ARG A 672 -11.77 60.78 41.71
CA ARG A 672 -11.56 61.58 40.49
C ARG A 672 -11.48 60.77 39.20
N HIS A 673 -11.08 59.50 39.25
CA HIS A 673 -10.90 58.64 38.07
C HIS A 673 -12.11 57.72 37.81
N ARG A 674 -13.11 57.68 38.71
CA ARG A 674 -14.29 56.81 38.57
C ARG A 674 -15.17 57.18 37.39
N LEU A 675 -15.41 58.47 37.17
CA LEU A 675 -16.17 58.93 36.00
C LEU A 675 -15.41 58.69 34.70
N ALA A 676 -14.08 58.83 34.71
CA ALA A 676 -13.24 58.52 33.57
C ALA A 676 -13.33 57.03 33.18
N LEU A 677 -13.32 56.12 34.16
CA LEU A 677 -13.59 54.70 33.92
C LEU A 677 -14.96 54.49 33.26
N ALA A 678 -16.02 55.09 33.82
CA ALA A 678 -17.36 54.89 33.30
C ALA A 678 -17.53 55.41 31.86
N LEU A 679 -16.90 56.55 31.54
CA LEU A 679 -16.82 57.08 30.18
C LEU A 679 -16.00 56.18 29.26
N LEU A 680 -14.85 55.67 29.72
CA LEU A 680 -13.99 54.78 28.95
C LEU A 680 -14.73 53.48 28.57
N LEU A 681 -15.44 52.87 29.53
CA LEU A 681 -16.25 51.68 29.27
C LEU A 681 -17.39 51.97 28.29
N ALA A 682 -18.10 53.09 28.45
CA ALA A 682 -19.18 53.49 27.54
C ALA A 682 -18.66 53.74 26.12
N ALA A 683 -17.55 54.46 25.99
CA ALA A 683 -16.91 54.74 24.71
C ALA A 683 -16.37 53.47 24.05
N ALA A 684 -15.69 52.59 24.79
CA ALA A 684 -15.21 51.31 24.27
C ALA A 684 -16.37 50.48 23.71
N VAL A 685 -17.47 50.39 24.45
CA VAL A 685 -18.71 49.71 24.02
C VAL A 685 -19.25 50.30 22.72
N ALA A 686 -19.37 51.63 22.65
CA ALA A 686 -19.94 52.35 21.50
C ALA A 686 -19.05 52.29 20.24
N LEU A 687 -17.72 52.37 20.43
CA LEU A 687 -16.74 52.21 19.36
C LEU A 687 -16.79 50.80 18.76
N HIS A 688 -16.90 49.78 19.61
CA HIS A 688 -17.00 48.40 19.16
C HIS A 688 -18.31 48.11 18.40
N SER A 689 -19.43 48.70 18.83
CA SER A 689 -20.71 48.59 18.11
C SER A 689 -20.82 49.51 16.89
N ALA A 690 -19.76 50.26 16.55
CA ALA A 690 -19.74 51.28 15.49
C ALA A 690 -20.85 52.34 15.60
N THR A 691 -21.43 52.52 16.80
CA THR A 691 -22.41 53.59 17.07
C THR A 691 -21.70 54.92 17.30
N LEU A 692 -20.44 54.88 17.76
CA LEU A 692 -19.56 56.03 17.87
C LEU A 692 -18.45 55.93 16.82
N PRO A 693 -18.34 56.88 15.88
CA PRO A 693 -17.21 56.95 14.98
C PRO A 693 -15.89 57.27 15.70
N GLN A 694 -14.79 56.66 15.28
CA GLN A 694 -13.46 56.85 15.91
C GLN A 694 -12.98 58.32 15.87
N HIS A 695 -13.35 59.08 14.84
CA HIS A 695 -12.99 60.49 14.71
C HIS A 695 -13.76 61.39 15.69
N HIS A 696 -15.01 61.06 16.06
CA HIS A 696 -15.77 61.75 17.11
C HIS A 696 -15.13 61.52 18.48
N TRP A 697 -14.74 60.29 18.79
CA TRP A 697 -14.02 59.98 20.02
C TRP A 697 -12.68 60.74 20.10
N ARG A 698 -11.93 60.76 18.99
CA ARG A 698 -10.67 61.50 18.90
C ARG A 698 -10.85 63.01 19.14
N PHE A 699 -11.93 63.61 18.62
CA PHE A 699 -12.24 65.02 18.83
C PHE A 699 -12.53 65.37 20.29
N LEU A 700 -13.18 64.47 21.04
CA LEU A 700 -13.43 64.69 22.47
C LEU A 700 -12.11 64.74 23.28
N LEU A 701 -11.12 63.92 22.88
CA LEU A 701 -9.85 63.77 23.59
C LEU A 701 -8.78 64.78 23.17
N LEU A 702 -8.74 65.15 21.89
CA LEU A 702 -7.70 65.98 21.31
C LEU A 702 -8.31 67.24 20.70
N PRO A 703 -7.66 68.41 20.87
CA PRO A 703 -8.09 69.60 20.15
C PRO A 703 -8.00 69.39 18.63
N PRO A 704 -8.87 70.03 17.85
CA PRO A 704 -8.80 69.95 16.40
C PRO A 704 -7.46 70.50 15.87
N PRO A 705 -6.92 69.93 14.78
CA PRO A 705 -5.68 70.43 14.18
C PRO A 705 -5.85 71.89 13.71
N PRO A 706 -4.78 72.69 13.72
CA PRO A 706 -4.83 74.07 13.24
C PRO A 706 -5.16 74.08 11.74
N VAL A 707 -6.20 74.82 11.35
CA VAL A 707 -6.64 74.94 9.95
C VAL A 707 -6.10 76.25 9.37
N THR A 708 -5.45 76.18 8.21
CA THR A 708 -4.67 77.28 7.61
C THR A 708 -5.52 78.41 7.02
N ALA A 709 -6.83 78.21 6.85
CA ALA A 709 -7.75 79.16 6.21
C ALA A 709 -9.06 79.32 6.99
N LEU A 710 -8.97 79.72 8.26
CA LEU A 710 -10.15 79.98 9.10
C LEU A 710 -10.67 81.40 8.89
N PRO A 711 -12.01 81.61 8.88
CA PRO A 711 -12.59 82.95 8.92
C PRO A 711 -12.13 83.69 10.20
N LYS A 712 -11.98 85.02 10.10
CA LYS A 712 -11.59 85.85 11.24
C LYS A 712 -12.57 85.65 12.40
N LYS A 713 -12.04 85.42 13.60
CA LYS A 713 -12.83 85.25 14.83
C LYS A 713 -13.75 86.47 15.04
N PRO A 714 -15.03 86.25 15.39
CA PRO A 714 -15.94 87.33 15.80
C PRO A 714 -15.41 88.12 17.00
N GLU A 715 -15.66 89.43 17.03
CA GLU A 715 -15.23 90.33 18.11
C GLU A 715 -16.16 90.23 19.34
N VAL A 716 -16.20 89.04 19.95
CA VAL A 716 -16.99 88.74 21.16
C VAL A 716 -16.03 88.36 22.30
N GLU A 717 -16.11 89.08 23.42
CA GLU A 717 -15.16 88.92 24.56
C GLU A 717 -15.19 87.52 25.18
N THR A 718 -16.36 86.90 25.22
CA THR A 718 -16.59 85.57 25.81
C THR A 718 -16.21 84.40 24.89
N MET A 719 -16.02 84.64 23.59
CA MET A 719 -15.58 83.60 22.65
C MET A 719 -14.06 83.49 22.68
N THR A 720 -13.50 82.29 22.86
CA THR A 720 -12.05 82.06 22.77
C THR A 720 -11.64 81.65 21.34
N GLU A 721 -10.35 81.73 21.00
CA GLU A 721 -9.86 81.24 19.71
C GLU A 721 -10.07 79.72 19.55
N GLN A 722 -9.94 78.98 20.65
CA GLN A 722 -10.17 77.53 20.67
C GLN A 722 -11.64 77.18 20.42
N MET A 723 -12.59 77.89 21.05
CA MET A 723 -14.03 77.69 20.80
C MET A 723 -14.39 77.95 19.34
N TRP A 724 -13.83 79.01 18.74
CA TRP A 724 -14.02 79.33 17.33
C TRP A 724 -13.43 78.27 16.40
N LEU A 725 -12.21 77.82 16.68
CA LEU A 725 -11.55 76.74 15.94
C LEU A 725 -12.38 75.45 15.99
N CYS A 726 -12.88 75.06 17.17
CA CYS A 726 -13.73 73.89 17.33
C CYS A 726 -15.05 74.01 16.56
N ALA A 727 -15.74 75.15 16.65
CA ALA A 727 -16.99 75.38 15.93
C ALA A 727 -16.81 75.30 14.41
N GLN A 728 -15.72 75.88 13.89
CA GLN A 728 -15.37 75.83 12.46
C GLN A 728 -14.97 74.43 12.01
N TYR A 729 -14.16 73.73 12.81
CA TYR A 729 -13.77 72.35 12.53
C TYR A 729 -14.98 71.43 12.44
N LEU A 730 -15.92 71.54 13.38
CA LEU A 730 -17.16 70.76 13.36
C LEU A 730 -18.03 71.15 12.15
N HIS A 731 -18.16 72.44 11.86
CA HIS A 731 -18.92 72.91 10.70
C HIS A 731 -18.41 72.33 9.37
N SER A 732 -17.09 72.28 9.17
CA SER A 732 -16.50 71.85 7.89
C SER A 732 -16.37 70.34 7.74
N ASN A 733 -16.07 69.61 8.83
CA ASN A 733 -15.77 68.18 8.74
C ASN A 733 -16.96 67.29 9.09
N GLU A 734 -17.96 67.80 9.81
CA GLU A 734 -19.10 67.00 10.26
C GLU A 734 -20.41 67.51 9.66
N PRO A 735 -21.10 66.71 8.82
CA PRO A 735 -22.35 67.12 8.20
C PRO A 735 -23.47 67.39 9.22
N ALA A 736 -23.44 66.73 10.38
CA ALA A 736 -24.37 66.97 11.48
C ALA A 736 -24.26 68.41 12.03
N PHE A 737 -23.09 69.05 11.91
CA PHE A 737 -22.78 70.38 12.42
C PHE A 737 -22.79 71.49 11.36
N ALA A 738 -23.27 71.20 10.14
CA ALA A 738 -23.40 72.22 9.10
C ALA A 738 -24.33 73.37 9.57
N GLY A 739 -23.81 74.60 9.51
CA GLY A 739 -24.45 75.81 10.06
C GLY A 739 -24.01 76.21 11.48
N LEU A 740 -23.17 75.43 12.17
CA LEU A 740 -22.76 75.73 13.55
C LEU A 740 -21.99 77.06 13.67
N ALA A 741 -21.14 77.39 12.71
CA ALA A 741 -20.37 78.63 12.70
C ALA A 741 -21.26 79.90 12.79
N ASP A 742 -22.45 79.87 12.18
CA ASP A 742 -23.38 81.01 12.15
C ASP A 742 -24.26 81.08 13.39
N ASP A 743 -24.52 79.93 14.02
CA ASP A 743 -25.39 79.81 15.20
C ASP A 743 -24.63 79.82 16.53
N CYS A 744 -23.29 79.65 16.53
CA CYS A 744 -22.48 79.54 17.75
C CYS A 744 -22.51 80.79 18.64
N LEU A 745 -22.90 81.96 18.10
CA LEU A 745 -23.07 83.20 18.86
C LEU A 745 -24.49 83.37 19.43
N LYS A 746 -25.47 82.64 18.87
CA LYS A 746 -26.88 82.69 19.29
C LYS A 746 -27.12 81.74 20.46
N ARG A 747 -28.31 81.83 21.08
CA ARG A 747 -28.73 80.91 22.13
C ARG A 747 -29.05 79.53 21.54
N ILE A 748 -28.32 78.50 21.98
CA ILE A 748 -28.53 77.10 21.61
C ILE A 748 -28.95 76.30 22.85
N PRO A 749 -30.23 75.92 22.99
CA PRO A 749 -30.65 75.00 24.05
C PRO A 749 -30.25 73.56 23.72
N VAL A 750 -29.68 72.84 24.69
CA VAL A 750 -29.27 71.43 24.58
C VAL A 750 -29.74 70.65 25.80
N THR A 751 -30.38 69.51 25.58
CA THR A 751 -30.84 68.60 26.63
C THR A 751 -30.25 67.21 26.44
N LEU A 752 -29.64 66.69 27.51
CA LEU A 752 -29.00 65.37 27.56
C LEU A 752 -29.47 64.65 28.83
N GLY A 753 -30.47 63.77 28.68
CA GLY A 753 -31.08 63.07 29.82
C GLY A 753 -31.76 64.05 30.77
N SER A 754 -31.32 64.07 32.03
CA SER A 754 -31.84 65.01 33.05
C SER A 754 -31.12 66.36 33.08
N PHE A 755 -30.07 66.55 32.27
CA PHE A 755 -29.31 67.79 32.19
C PHE A 755 -29.79 68.64 31.01
N SER A 756 -30.11 69.90 31.26
CA SER A 756 -30.43 70.89 30.23
C SER A 756 -29.53 72.11 30.40
N ALA A 757 -28.96 72.59 29.30
CA ALA A 757 -28.07 73.73 29.26
C ALA A 757 -28.39 74.63 28.06
N ASP A 758 -28.34 75.94 28.30
CA ASP A 758 -28.43 76.96 27.27
C ASP A 758 -27.02 77.46 26.93
N ILE A 759 -26.49 77.06 25.77
CA ILE A 759 -25.23 77.59 25.27
C ILE A 759 -25.48 79.00 24.76
N HIS A 760 -24.86 79.97 25.42
CA HIS A 760 -25.01 81.39 25.11
C HIS A 760 -23.65 82.07 25.18
N VAL A 761 -22.88 81.94 24.09
CA VAL A 761 -21.52 82.48 24.01
C VAL A 761 -21.59 84.01 24.02
N ASP A 762 -22.36 84.64 23.14
CA ASP A 762 -22.58 86.09 23.15
C ASP A 762 -23.85 86.45 23.94
N LYS A 763 -23.68 86.85 25.20
CA LYS A 763 -24.79 87.22 26.09
C LYS A 763 -25.59 88.44 25.59
N SER A 764 -25.06 89.22 24.65
CA SER A 764 -25.73 90.38 24.06
C SER A 764 -26.74 90.00 22.96
N ASP A 765 -26.56 88.85 22.30
CA ASP A 765 -27.48 88.36 21.27
C ASP A 765 -28.56 87.46 21.88
N THR A 766 -29.80 87.96 21.98
CA THR A 766 -30.93 87.21 22.55
C THR A 766 -31.63 86.30 21.55
N ARG A 767 -31.16 86.22 20.29
CA ARG A 767 -31.77 85.38 19.26
C ARG A 767 -31.47 83.91 19.52
N SER A 768 -32.44 83.05 19.24
CA SER A 768 -32.24 81.59 19.25
C SER A 768 -31.55 81.15 17.96
N ALA A 769 -30.83 80.03 18.03
CA ALA A 769 -30.22 79.39 16.87
C ALA A 769 -31.24 79.10 15.76
N ASN A 770 -30.78 79.21 14.50
CA ASN A 770 -31.62 78.93 13.34
C ASN A 770 -31.92 77.43 13.21
N VAL A 771 -30.99 76.59 13.65
CA VAL A 771 -31.12 75.13 13.66
C VAL A 771 -31.49 74.65 15.06
N ASN A 772 -32.44 73.71 15.14
CA ASN A 772 -32.72 72.98 16.39
C ASN A 772 -31.65 71.90 16.63
N TRP A 773 -30.55 72.30 17.24
CA TRP A 773 -29.41 71.44 17.54
C TRP A 773 -29.76 70.28 18.49
N ASP A 774 -30.73 70.45 19.38
CA ASP A 774 -31.12 69.40 20.34
C ASP A 774 -31.79 68.19 19.68
N GLN A 775 -32.56 68.41 18.61
CA GLN A 775 -33.19 67.33 17.85
C GLN A 775 -32.28 66.75 16.76
N ARG A 776 -31.36 67.57 16.23
CA ARG A 776 -30.47 67.17 15.13
C ARG A 776 -29.32 66.28 15.59
N LEU A 777 -28.77 66.56 16.78
CA LEU A 777 -27.53 65.93 17.25
C LEU A 777 -27.80 64.67 18.09
N SER A 778 -26.98 63.64 17.87
CA SER A 778 -26.93 62.45 18.72
C SER A 778 -26.43 62.77 20.13
N PRO A 779 -26.64 61.91 21.14
CA PRO A 779 -26.16 62.15 22.50
C PRO A 779 -24.65 62.40 22.59
N PHE A 780 -23.84 61.76 21.76
CA PHE A 780 -22.38 61.99 21.74
C PHE A 780 -22.03 63.28 20.98
N GLU A 781 -22.72 63.60 19.89
CA GLU A 781 -22.54 64.87 19.18
C GLU A 781 -22.91 66.07 20.06
N LYS A 782 -23.93 65.94 20.92
CA LYS A 782 -24.24 66.94 21.96
C LYS A 782 -23.08 67.13 22.94
N LEU A 783 -22.34 66.07 23.29
CA LEU A 783 -21.11 66.22 24.09
C LEU A 783 -20.02 66.97 23.33
N MET A 784 -19.84 66.72 22.04
CA MET A 784 -18.87 67.44 21.22
C MET A 784 -19.20 68.93 21.13
N LEU A 785 -20.49 69.28 21.02
CA LEU A 785 -20.97 70.66 21.06
C LEU A 785 -20.67 71.34 22.41
N LEU A 786 -21.00 70.66 23.51
CA LEU A 786 -20.74 71.16 24.87
C LEU A 786 -19.24 71.29 25.16
N LYS A 787 -18.41 70.33 24.72
CA LYS A 787 -16.94 70.43 24.82
C LYS A 787 -16.40 71.65 24.07
N SER A 788 -17.02 71.99 22.94
CA SER A 788 -16.55 73.08 22.08
C SER A 788 -16.95 74.47 22.58
N LEU A 789 -18.15 74.62 23.15
CA LEU A 789 -18.73 75.94 23.46
C LEU A 789 -19.04 76.15 24.95
N MET A 790 -19.00 75.11 25.79
CA MET A 790 -19.35 75.17 27.23
C MET A 790 -18.61 74.10 28.04
N GLU A 791 -17.27 74.18 28.03
CA GLU A 791 -16.41 73.16 28.64
C GLU A 791 -16.63 72.99 30.16
N GLU A 792 -17.02 74.04 30.87
CA GLU A 792 -17.25 74.03 32.32
C GLU A 792 -18.42 73.12 32.75
N LYS A 793 -19.35 72.81 31.83
CA LYS A 793 -20.46 71.88 32.08
C LYS A 793 -20.21 70.46 31.58
N LEU A 794 -19.06 70.21 30.95
CA LEU A 794 -18.75 68.94 30.31
C LEU A 794 -18.81 67.74 31.26
N VAL A 795 -18.36 67.89 32.51
CA VAL A 795 -18.39 66.80 33.51
C VAL A 795 -19.82 66.33 33.80
N TYR A 796 -20.77 67.26 33.90
CA TYR A 796 -22.19 66.95 34.10
C TYR A 796 -22.78 66.28 32.85
N ALA A 797 -22.40 66.76 31.67
CA ALA A 797 -22.85 66.20 30.40
C ALA A 797 -22.33 64.77 30.19
N ILE A 798 -21.05 64.52 30.47
CA ILE A 798 -20.43 63.18 30.44
C ILE A 798 -21.16 62.24 31.41
N THR A 799 -21.46 62.72 32.61
CA THR A 799 -22.19 61.95 33.61
C THR A 799 -23.53 61.48 33.06
N GLN A 800 -24.31 62.38 32.45
CA GLN A 800 -25.60 62.02 31.86
C GLN A 800 -25.46 61.15 30.61
N TYR A 801 -24.40 61.32 29.81
CA TYR A 801 -24.13 60.45 28.67
C TYR A 801 -23.87 59.01 29.09
N VAL A 802 -23.10 58.82 30.16
CA VAL A 802 -22.87 57.49 30.76
C VAL A 802 -24.20 56.90 31.27
N VAL A 803 -25.04 57.70 31.93
CA VAL A 803 -26.37 57.25 32.40
C VAL A 803 -27.25 56.81 31.24
N LEU A 804 -27.27 57.55 30.13
CA LEU A 804 -28.05 57.20 28.94
C LEU A 804 -27.49 55.95 28.21
N SER A 805 -26.17 55.79 28.20
CA SER A 805 -25.51 54.74 27.42
C SER A 805 -25.45 53.39 28.14
N LEU A 806 -25.13 53.41 29.45
CA LEU A 806 -24.93 52.20 30.25
C LEU A 806 -26.00 52.03 31.34
N GLY A 807 -26.55 53.13 31.85
CA GLY A 807 -27.55 53.15 32.94
C GLY A 807 -27.10 53.95 34.16
N PRO A 808 -28.02 54.29 35.08
CA PRO A 808 -27.72 55.10 36.27
C PRO A 808 -26.72 54.44 37.23
N GLU A 809 -26.77 53.12 37.35
CA GLU A 809 -25.95 52.33 38.28
C GLU A 809 -24.43 52.45 38.06
N PHE A 810 -24.00 52.92 36.88
CA PHE A 810 -22.59 53.04 36.50
C PHE A 810 -21.93 54.34 36.98
N VAL A 811 -22.75 55.32 37.39
CA VAL A 811 -22.30 56.61 37.94
C VAL A 811 -22.40 56.61 39.46
N GLU A 812 -23.29 55.79 40.03
CA GLU A 812 -23.46 55.67 41.46
C GLU A 812 -22.18 55.22 42.16
N THR A 813 -21.89 55.84 43.30
CA THR A 813 -20.70 55.49 44.06
C THR A 813 -20.95 54.19 44.81
N PRO A 814 -20.18 53.11 44.57
CA PRO A 814 -20.38 51.87 45.30
C PRO A 814 -20.12 52.11 46.79
N SER A 815 -21.03 51.64 47.65
CA SER A 815 -20.84 51.70 49.10
C SER A 815 -19.61 50.88 49.48
N VAL A 816 -18.73 51.47 50.30
CA VAL A 816 -17.56 50.76 50.82
C VAL A 816 -18.03 49.92 52.00
N GLN A 817 -18.32 48.64 51.74
CA GLN A 817 -18.55 47.64 52.77
C GLN A 817 -17.39 46.65 52.72
N LEU A 818 -16.52 46.71 53.73
CA LEU A 818 -15.58 45.63 53.97
C LEU A 818 -16.38 44.46 54.57
N PRO A 819 -16.25 43.23 54.03
CA PRO A 819 -16.70 42.06 54.78
C PRO A 819 -15.99 42.10 56.13
N ALA A 820 -16.71 41.87 57.23
CA ALA A 820 -16.07 41.69 58.54
C ALA A 820 -15.03 40.57 58.40
N LEU A 821 -13.76 40.92 58.66
CA LEU A 821 -12.59 40.05 58.55
C LEU A 821 -12.74 38.77 59.36
#